data_AF-A0AA96Q7K4-F1
#
_entry.id   AF-A0AA96Q7K4-F1
#
_cell.length_a   1.000
_cell.length_b   1.000
_cell.length_c   1.000
_cell.angle_alpha   90.00
_cell.angle_beta   90.00
_cell.angle_gamma   90.00
#
_symmetry.space_group_name_H-M   'P 1'
#
loop_
_entity.id
_entity.type
_entity.pdbx_description
1 polymer ?
#
loop_
_entity_poly.entity_id
_entity_poly.type
_entity_poly.pdbx_seq_one_letter_code
_entity_poly.pdbx_strand_id
1 'polypeptide(L)'
;MKASTLQTIDKGKHGLYLFSIGVLFFLTALAFLHAPASTIHMDFLAAVMPRWALTLLVLALAVVLAFVLLFFYQKLISLPEKTQILVVGILAALGILLQYALLFTFRATLRYDHLKVFDEALEIFRTGEISMTYGEAYFAQYPFNIPITLFNYLVLNIAKLIGIPKSGYMLTIQCVYLAGTDLAVFFSYRILRMLRSRNTATLFALLCIINPLMYMYGFACYTTILMLPFLMSNLLLFFTMLKEKRPKRKIIYAFLLGVAFILGTKIRANLLITLITFAGYLIIHVRNADTFVEKKKQVVFLLLAALIGGGLCYSACMSAEHKYVKGDYTDTQLPPSYYFLFSSKLDSLGSYNEEDHVFIQGFETEDEKNNAAWHALFARLAENGLSGNAFLADYKLSFTWSDGIDDYPEFLHTTDVYGTLHDFLAGSRKDLFALYCHVYHVMTMAALVYAVFLAFRRKCDTPFYCVYLNLLGAMLFHLMWEAGWAYSISFTMLVLLLAAEGMDCFSGKMAESIHQSVDSSQADGTFRSDSVSDGTISSGASSRYWRILACGALVITLGISVIYGRSLFTVPFKQMEYAVMQDMSEGEDLQELLTGEVITQTFTTSRSFNHIGCKVLNPLGDANPSSYRIEVLDSDGNVLGSRDLGGSEVLNKDYAYVKFDTVVPVGEETYTIRVTGLSAEPGSALTFLYYNSGNWDIYPEGKMTGLNSGEMSDLTFVVYDSVTKCFFN
;
A
#
# COMPACT_ATOMS: atom_id res chain seq x y z
N MET A 1 -55.64 11.88 -10.03
CA MET A 1 -55.13 13.17 -10.58
C MET A 1 -54.99 14.13 -9.40
N LYS A 2 -53.83 14.68 -9.00
CA LYS A 2 -52.58 15.08 -9.67
C LYS A 2 -51.39 14.55 -8.86
N ALA A 3 -50.61 13.60 -9.37
CA ALA A 3 -49.28 13.85 -9.91
C ALA A 3 -48.92 15.33 -10.13
N SER A 4 -48.08 15.89 -9.26
CA SER A 4 -46.96 16.79 -9.62
C SER A 4 -46.33 17.39 -8.35
N THR A 5 -45.46 16.63 -7.68
CA THR A 5 -44.36 17.25 -6.93
C THR A 5 -43.12 16.35 -7.03
N LEU A 6 -42.89 15.83 -8.24
CA LEU A 6 -41.54 15.50 -8.65
C LEU A 6 -40.85 16.85 -8.83
N GLN A 7 -40.12 17.27 -7.78
CA GLN A 7 -39.06 18.25 -7.94
C GLN A 7 -38.26 17.85 -9.18
N THR A 8 -38.22 18.73 -10.15
CA THR A 8 -37.40 18.64 -11.35
C THR A 8 -35.95 18.42 -10.94
N ILE A 9 -35.54 17.16 -10.84
CA ILE A 9 -34.12 16.80 -10.87
C ILE A 9 -33.65 17.35 -12.22
N ASP A 10 -32.75 18.33 -12.16
CA ASP A 10 -32.10 18.88 -13.35
C ASP A 10 -31.52 17.72 -14.16
N LYS A 11 -32.11 17.45 -15.33
CA LYS A 11 -31.80 16.27 -16.16
C LYS A 11 -30.30 16.19 -16.47
N GLY A 12 -29.63 17.35 -16.60
CA GLY A 12 -28.18 17.41 -16.82
C GLY A 12 -27.36 16.91 -15.63
N LYS A 13 -27.77 17.24 -14.39
CA LYS A 13 -27.10 16.79 -13.17
C LYS A 13 -27.22 15.29 -12.97
N HIS A 14 -28.40 14.75 -13.22
CA HIS A 14 -28.62 13.32 -13.13
C HIS A 14 -27.87 12.56 -14.21
N GLY A 15 -27.77 13.10 -15.43
CA GLY A 15 -26.94 12.55 -16.50
C GLY A 15 -25.46 12.46 -16.12
N LEU A 16 -24.88 13.54 -15.59
CA LEU A 16 -23.48 13.54 -15.13
C LEU A 16 -23.23 12.53 -14.00
N TYR A 17 -24.16 12.44 -13.05
CA TYR A 17 -24.13 11.43 -12.00
C TYR A 17 -24.10 10.01 -12.58
N LEU A 18 -25.06 9.66 -13.43
CA LEU A 18 -25.14 8.33 -14.03
C LEU A 18 -23.93 8.01 -14.89
N PHE A 19 -23.39 8.99 -15.63
CA PHE A 19 -22.16 8.83 -16.40
C PHE A 19 -20.97 8.47 -15.49
N SER A 20 -20.75 9.24 -14.42
CA SER A 20 -19.65 8.97 -13.48
C SER A 20 -19.76 7.61 -12.80
N ILE A 21 -20.97 7.20 -12.39
CA ILE A 21 -21.24 5.88 -11.82
C ILE A 21 -21.05 4.79 -12.89
N GLY A 22 -21.42 5.07 -14.14
CA GLY A 22 -21.15 4.23 -15.30
C GLY A 22 -19.67 3.92 -15.50
N VAL A 23 -18.84 4.96 -15.54
CA VAL A 23 -17.38 4.83 -15.67
C VAL A 23 -16.79 4.10 -14.46
N LEU A 24 -17.20 4.47 -13.24
CA LEU A 24 -16.72 3.80 -12.04
C LEU A 24 -17.12 2.32 -12.01
N PHE A 25 -18.34 1.99 -12.44
CA PHE A 25 -18.80 0.60 -12.54
C PHE A 25 -17.95 -0.19 -13.52
N PHE A 26 -17.67 0.38 -14.70
CA PHE A 26 -16.81 -0.25 -15.69
C PHE A 26 -15.40 -0.52 -15.14
N LEU A 27 -14.75 0.49 -14.55
CA LEU A 27 -13.40 0.34 -13.99
C LEU A 27 -13.34 -0.65 -12.84
N THR A 28 -14.29 -0.58 -11.90
CA THR A 28 -14.33 -1.51 -10.75
C THR A 28 -14.68 -2.93 -11.17
N ALA A 29 -15.55 -3.11 -12.18
CA ALA A 29 -15.87 -4.42 -12.72
C ALA A 29 -14.67 -5.05 -13.44
N LEU A 30 -13.92 -4.27 -14.23
CA LEU A 30 -12.68 -4.74 -14.86
C LEU A 30 -11.63 -5.14 -13.81
N ALA A 31 -11.41 -4.30 -12.80
CA ALA A 31 -10.50 -4.65 -11.70
C ALA A 31 -10.92 -5.94 -10.98
N PHE A 32 -12.22 -6.11 -10.72
CA PHE A 32 -12.76 -7.34 -10.14
C PHE A 32 -12.57 -8.57 -11.05
N LEU A 33 -12.61 -8.44 -12.37
CA LEU A 33 -12.39 -9.57 -13.28
C LEU A 33 -10.94 -10.06 -13.24
N HIS A 34 -9.97 -9.16 -13.04
CA HIS A 34 -8.55 -9.50 -12.93
C HIS A 34 -8.18 -10.05 -11.55
N ALA A 35 -8.82 -9.55 -10.48
CA ALA A 35 -8.40 -9.86 -9.10
C ALA A 35 -8.30 -11.37 -8.76
N PRO A 36 -9.28 -12.24 -9.12
CA PRO A 36 -9.19 -13.67 -8.82
C PRO A 36 -8.14 -14.43 -9.65
N ALA A 37 -7.62 -13.83 -10.73
CA ALA A 37 -6.59 -14.41 -11.57
C ALA A 37 -5.17 -14.08 -11.07
N SER A 38 -5.03 -13.16 -10.11
CA SER A 38 -3.73 -12.83 -9.53
C SER A 38 -3.15 -14.04 -8.78
N THR A 39 -1.89 -14.34 -9.06
CA THR A 39 -1.13 -15.42 -8.40
C THR A 39 0.13 -14.91 -7.72
N ILE A 40 0.22 -13.59 -7.56
CA ILE A 40 1.39 -12.90 -7.03
C ILE A 40 1.66 -13.39 -5.61
N HIS A 41 2.94 -13.75 -5.37
CA HIS A 41 3.45 -14.36 -4.15
C HIS A 41 2.84 -15.71 -3.74
N MET A 42 2.08 -16.38 -4.61
CA MET A 42 1.56 -17.74 -4.42
C MET A 42 2.33 -18.77 -5.26
N ASP A 43 3.67 -18.70 -5.22
CA ASP A 43 4.59 -19.43 -6.10
C ASP A 43 4.46 -20.96 -5.96
N PHE A 44 4.41 -21.47 -4.72
CA PHE A 44 4.22 -22.89 -4.45
C PHE A 44 2.82 -23.35 -4.89
N LEU A 45 1.77 -22.60 -4.54
CA LEU A 45 0.39 -22.95 -4.91
C LEU A 45 0.21 -22.96 -6.43
N ALA A 46 0.80 -22.00 -7.14
CA ALA A 46 0.78 -21.93 -8.60
C ALA A 46 1.60 -23.06 -9.27
N ALA A 47 2.61 -23.59 -8.59
CA ALA A 47 3.38 -24.75 -9.07
C ALA A 47 2.61 -26.07 -8.92
N VAL A 48 1.81 -26.24 -7.85
CA VAL A 48 1.10 -27.50 -7.57
C VAL A 48 -0.35 -27.53 -8.07
N MET A 49 -0.94 -26.38 -8.39
CA MET A 49 -2.31 -26.27 -8.91
C MET A 49 -2.33 -25.57 -10.27
N PRO A 50 -3.14 -26.06 -11.24
CA PRO A 50 -3.35 -25.32 -12.47
C PRO A 50 -4.07 -23.99 -12.18
N ARG A 51 -3.74 -22.95 -12.95
CA ARG A 51 -4.24 -21.58 -12.72
C ARG A 51 -5.75 -21.48 -12.54
N TRP A 52 -6.54 -22.19 -13.36
CA TRP A 52 -8.00 -22.19 -13.24
C TRP A 52 -8.49 -22.72 -11.89
N ALA A 53 -7.81 -23.72 -11.31
CA ALA A 53 -8.18 -24.28 -10.02
C ALA A 53 -7.85 -23.31 -8.89
N LEU A 54 -6.68 -22.65 -8.96
CA LEU A 54 -6.29 -21.61 -7.99
C LEU A 54 -7.26 -20.41 -8.05
N THR A 55 -7.64 -19.95 -9.24
CA THR A 55 -8.66 -18.89 -9.42
C THR A 55 -10.01 -19.30 -8.82
N LEU A 56 -10.46 -20.54 -9.08
CA LEU A 56 -11.70 -21.06 -8.47
C LEU A 56 -11.59 -21.17 -6.94
N LEU A 57 -10.42 -21.53 -6.41
CA LEU A 57 -10.18 -21.59 -4.97
C LEU A 57 -10.31 -20.20 -4.34
N VAL A 58 -9.68 -19.17 -4.93
CA VAL A 58 -9.78 -17.78 -4.48
C VAL A 58 -11.23 -17.31 -4.48
N LEU A 59 -11.96 -17.52 -5.58
CA LEU A 59 -13.38 -17.17 -5.69
C LEU A 59 -14.25 -17.88 -4.64
N ALA A 60 -14.06 -19.19 -4.47
CA ALA A 60 -14.82 -19.99 -3.52
C ALA A 60 -14.54 -19.54 -2.08
N LEU A 61 -13.27 -19.34 -1.73
CA LEU A 61 -12.87 -18.85 -0.41
C LEU A 61 -13.38 -17.43 -0.15
N ALA A 62 -13.43 -16.56 -1.16
CA ALA A 62 -14.00 -15.20 -1.02
C ALA A 62 -15.49 -15.24 -0.68
N VAL A 63 -16.26 -16.15 -1.30
CA VAL A 63 -17.67 -16.38 -0.98
C VAL A 63 -17.83 -16.95 0.44
N VAL A 64 -16.99 -17.91 0.82
CA VAL A 64 -16.99 -18.49 2.18
C VAL A 64 -16.67 -17.42 3.22
N LEU A 65 -15.63 -16.60 2.99
CA LEU A 65 -15.26 -15.49 3.87
C LEU A 65 -16.40 -14.47 4.00
N ALA A 66 -17.02 -14.08 2.89
CA ALA A 66 -18.17 -13.19 2.89
C ALA A 66 -19.34 -13.76 3.71
N PHE A 67 -19.63 -15.06 3.55
CA PHE A 67 -20.69 -15.74 4.30
C PHE A 67 -20.40 -15.74 5.81
N VAL A 68 -19.17 -16.11 6.20
CA VAL A 68 -18.74 -16.14 7.61
C VAL A 68 -18.81 -14.75 8.22
N LEU A 69 -18.28 -13.73 7.52
CA LEU A 69 -18.34 -12.34 7.95
C LEU A 69 -19.78 -11.87 8.15
N LEU A 70 -20.66 -12.12 7.16
CA LEU A 70 -22.06 -11.72 7.23
C LEU A 70 -22.83 -12.46 8.35
N PHE A 71 -22.49 -13.72 8.62
CA PHE A 71 -23.07 -14.47 9.74
C PHE A 71 -22.75 -13.80 11.08
N PHE A 72 -21.47 -13.51 11.34
CA PHE A 72 -21.06 -12.83 12.58
C PHE A 72 -21.61 -11.40 12.65
N TYR A 73 -21.61 -10.68 11.53
CA TYR A 73 -22.21 -9.37 11.42
C TYR A 73 -23.69 -9.36 11.82
N GLN A 74 -24.49 -10.31 11.33
CA GLN A 74 -25.91 -10.43 11.67
C GLN A 74 -26.13 -10.68 13.17
N LYS A 75 -25.28 -11.50 13.79
CA LYS A 75 -25.30 -11.69 15.24
C LYS A 75 -24.95 -10.40 15.97
N LEU A 76 -23.95 -9.66 15.49
CA LEU A 76 -23.47 -8.44 16.12
C LEU A 76 -24.49 -7.29 16.06
N ILE A 77 -25.19 -7.10 14.93
CA ILE A 77 -26.22 -6.06 14.79
C ILE A 77 -27.52 -6.40 15.54
N SER A 78 -27.72 -7.67 15.91
CA SER A 78 -28.85 -8.10 16.75
C SER A 78 -28.67 -7.75 18.22
N LEU A 79 -27.45 -7.40 18.64
CA LEU A 79 -27.17 -6.99 20.00
C LEU A 79 -27.69 -5.58 20.30
N PRO A 80 -27.99 -5.26 21.57
CA PRO A 80 -28.27 -3.89 21.98
C PRO A 80 -27.12 -2.95 21.61
N GLU A 81 -27.43 -1.68 21.26
CA GLU A 81 -26.43 -0.72 20.75
C GLU A 81 -25.17 -0.62 21.61
N LYS A 82 -25.35 -0.51 22.94
CA LYS A 82 -24.23 -0.38 23.88
C LYS A 82 -23.31 -1.61 23.82
N THR A 83 -23.90 -2.80 23.75
CA THR A 83 -23.17 -4.06 23.65
C THR A 83 -22.50 -4.21 22.29
N GLN A 84 -23.18 -3.86 21.20
CA GLN A 84 -22.61 -3.87 19.85
C GLN A 84 -21.38 -2.96 19.78
N ILE A 85 -21.49 -1.71 20.27
CA ILE A 85 -20.37 -0.76 20.30
C ILE A 85 -19.22 -1.28 21.16
N LEU A 86 -19.53 -1.86 22.33
CA LEU A 86 -18.52 -2.44 23.21
C LEU A 86 -17.77 -3.59 22.52
N VAL A 87 -18.48 -4.55 21.92
CA VAL A 87 -17.86 -5.70 21.23
C VAL A 87 -17.00 -5.23 20.06
N VAL A 88 -17.51 -4.32 19.21
CA VAL A 88 -16.71 -3.75 18.12
C VAL A 88 -15.49 -3.01 18.65
N GLY A 89 -15.64 -2.25 19.75
CA GLY A 89 -14.54 -1.55 20.40
C GLY A 89 -13.47 -2.49 20.94
N ILE A 90 -13.85 -3.61 21.55
CA ILE A 90 -12.92 -4.64 22.03
C ILE A 90 -12.18 -5.27 20.84
N LEU A 91 -12.90 -5.66 19.78
CA LEU A 91 -12.26 -6.26 18.60
C LEU A 91 -11.30 -5.28 17.91
N ALA A 92 -11.67 -4.00 17.81
CA ALA A 92 -10.79 -2.97 17.27
C ALA A 92 -9.54 -2.79 18.16
N ALA A 93 -9.70 -2.76 19.48
CA ALA A 93 -8.57 -2.68 20.41
C ALA A 93 -7.65 -3.89 20.29
N LEU A 94 -8.19 -5.11 20.19
CA LEU A 94 -7.40 -6.33 19.95
C LEU A 94 -6.68 -6.28 18.59
N GLY A 95 -7.34 -5.75 17.55
CA GLY A 95 -6.73 -5.53 16.24
C GLY A 95 -5.53 -4.59 16.35
N ILE A 96 -5.70 -3.44 16.99
CA ILE A 96 -4.61 -2.47 17.23
C ILE A 96 -3.48 -3.12 18.02
N LEU A 97 -3.80 -3.83 19.11
CA LEU A 97 -2.78 -4.53 19.90
C LEU A 97 -2.00 -5.54 19.05
N LEU A 98 -2.64 -6.27 18.15
CA LEU A 98 -1.98 -7.20 17.24
C LEU A 98 -1.10 -6.47 16.21
N GLN A 99 -1.55 -5.35 15.63
CA GLN A 99 -0.73 -4.55 14.71
C GLN A 99 0.57 -4.10 15.37
N TYR A 100 0.47 -3.51 16.57
CA TYR A 100 1.65 -3.08 17.32
C TYR A 100 2.49 -4.29 17.78
N ALA A 101 1.89 -5.40 18.23
CA ALA A 101 2.65 -6.59 18.60
C ALA A 101 3.49 -7.13 17.43
N LEU A 102 2.93 -7.19 16.22
CA LEU A 102 3.68 -7.60 15.02
C LEU A 102 4.79 -6.59 14.70
N LEU A 103 4.50 -5.29 14.77
CA LEU A 103 5.50 -4.25 14.54
C LEU A 103 6.69 -4.36 15.52
N PHE A 104 6.43 -4.51 16.82
CA PHE A 104 7.47 -4.66 17.84
C PHE A 104 8.22 -5.99 17.78
N THR A 105 7.63 -7.02 17.17
CA THR A 105 8.25 -8.33 16.96
C THR A 105 9.22 -8.31 15.79
N PHE A 106 8.79 -7.80 14.63
CA PHE A 106 9.60 -7.83 13.41
C PHE A 106 10.55 -6.66 13.28
N ARG A 107 10.14 -5.45 13.71
CA ARG A 107 10.94 -4.22 13.61
C ARG A 107 11.60 -4.07 12.24
N ALA A 108 10.80 -4.29 11.18
CA ALA A 108 11.33 -4.31 9.83
C ALA A 108 12.02 -2.99 9.50
N THR A 109 13.17 -3.08 8.85
CA THR A 109 13.93 -1.91 8.42
C THR A 109 13.19 -1.22 7.27
N LEU A 110 13.19 0.13 7.26
CA LEU A 110 12.66 0.88 6.13
C LEU A 110 13.53 0.69 4.89
N ARG A 111 12.92 0.64 3.70
CA ARG A 111 13.61 0.37 2.42
C ARG A 111 13.33 1.47 1.39
N TYR A 112 14.17 1.53 0.35
CA TYR A 112 14.04 2.46 -0.78
C TYR A 112 13.81 3.92 -0.33
N ASP A 113 12.87 4.63 -0.94
CA ASP A 113 12.51 6.00 -0.59
C ASP A 113 12.12 6.16 0.89
N HIS A 114 11.54 5.13 1.52
CA HIS A 114 11.15 5.17 2.93
C HIS A 114 12.39 5.35 3.82
N LEU A 115 13.49 4.68 3.47
CA LEU A 115 14.77 4.81 4.15
C LEU A 115 15.41 6.16 3.86
N LYS A 116 15.42 6.63 2.61
CA LYS A 116 16.03 7.91 2.22
C LYS A 116 15.42 9.10 2.98
N VAL A 117 14.08 9.15 3.09
CA VAL A 117 13.41 10.24 3.83
C VAL A 117 13.56 10.13 5.35
N PHE A 118 13.86 8.94 5.86
CA PHE A 118 14.18 8.73 7.27
C PHE A 118 15.63 9.12 7.58
N ASP A 119 16.57 8.68 6.75
CA ASP A 119 18.00 8.95 6.89
C ASP A 119 18.29 10.45 6.80
N GLU A 120 17.71 11.13 5.80
CA GLU A 120 17.84 12.57 5.64
C GLU A 120 17.23 13.33 6.83
N ALA A 121 16.16 12.81 7.44
CA ALA A 121 15.61 13.42 8.65
C ALA A 121 16.59 13.34 9.83
N LEU A 122 17.49 12.35 9.86
CA LEU A 122 18.60 12.28 10.81
C LEU A 122 19.73 13.23 10.44
N GLU A 123 20.04 13.38 9.16
CA GLU A 123 21.05 14.33 8.67
C GLU A 123 20.74 15.76 9.11
N ILE A 124 19.46 16.18 9.03
CA ILE A 124 19.01 17.50 9.49
C ILE A 124 19.35 17.73 10.98
N PHE A 125 19.41 16.70 11.85
CA PHE A 125 19.85 16.90 13.24
C PHE A 125 21.33 17.27 13.35
N ARG A 126 22.16 16.82 12.41
CA ARG A 126 23.60 17.02 12.40
C ARG A 126 23.98 18.33 11.73
N THR A 127 23.44 18.57 10.54
CA THR A 127 23.82 19.70 9.68
C THR A 127 22.89 20.90 9.85
N GLY A 128 21.65 20.66 10.26
CA GLY A 128 20.61 21.68 10.31
C GLY A 128 19.96 21.96 8.95
N GLU A 129 20.28 21.18 7.91
CA GLU A 129 19.88 21.42 6.52
C GLU A 129 19.57 20.10 5.79
N ILE A 130 18.79 20.17 4.72
CA ILE A 130 18.59 19.05 3.79
C ILE A 130 19.71 19.08 2.76
N SER A 131 20.40 17.97 2.60
CA SER A 131 21.44 17.76 1.60
C SER A 131 20.85 17.70 0.20
N MET A 132 21.22 18.68 -0.64
CA MET A 132 20.88 18.68 -2.06
C MET A 132 21.79 17.77 -2.89
N THR A 133 22.87 17.23 -2.30
CA THR A 133 23.83 16.35 -2.97
C THR A 133 23.71 14.89 -2.55
N TYR A 134 22.93 14.58 -1.49
CA TYR A 134 22.76 13.23 -0.94
C TYR A 134 22.53 12.19 -2.05
N GLY A 135 23.40 11.18 -2.07
CA GLY A 135 23.45 10.14 -3.09
C GLY A 135 23.77 10.73 -4.46
N GLU A 136 22.76 10.84 -5.31
CA GLU A 136 22.86 11.47 -6.65
C GLU A 136 21.96 12.70 -6.72
N ALA A 137 22.09 13.61 -5.74
CA ALA A 137 21.22 14.79 -5.62
C ALA A 137 19.72 14.43 -5.50
N TYR A 138 19.39 13.37 -4.76
CA TYR A 138 18.04 12.80 -4.68
C TYR A 138 16.96 13.84 -4.33
N PHE A 139 17.17 14.64 -3.28
CA PHE A 139 16.19 15.66 -2.86
C PHE A 139 16.11 16.86 -3.81
N ALA A 140 17.13 17.09 -4.64
CA ALA A 140 17.08 18.10 -5.69
C ALA A 140 16.27 17.61 -6.90
N GLN A 141 16.40 16.33 -7.26
CA GLN A 141 15.60 15.70 -8.32
C GLN A 141 14.14 15.47 -7.93
N TYR A 142 13.92 15.11 -6.66
CA TYR A 142 12.62 14.72 -6.11
C TYR A 142 12.17 15.61 -4.94
N PRO A 143 12.00 16.93 -5.15
CA PRO A 143 11.70 17.86 -4.07
C PRO A 143 10.34 17.63 -3.40
N PHE A 144 9.44 16.87 -4.03
CA PHE A 144 8.18 16.44 -3.44
C PHE A 144 8.36 15.48 -2.24
N ASN A 145 9.57 14.94 -2.02
CA ASN A 145 9.89 14.16 -0.82
C ASN A 145 10.37 15.01 0.36
N ILE A 146 10.66 16.31 0.15
CA ILE A 146 11.07 17.23 1.22
C ILE A 146 9.99 17.32 2.33
N PRO A 147 8.69 17.49 2.04
CA PRO A 147 7.68 17.63 3.09
C PRO A 147 7.55 16.40 4.01
N ILE A 148 7.67 15.19 3.45
CA ILE A 148 7.63 13.95 4.25
C ILE A 148 8.91 13.78 5.08
N THR A 149 10.08 14.17 4.56
CA THR A 149 11.32 14.22 5.35
C THR A 149 11.19 15.19 6.53
N LEU A 150 10.64 16.39 6.32
CA LEU A 150 10.41 17.36 7.39
C LEU A 150 9.37 16.88 8.41
N PHE A 151 8.36 16.11 7.97
CA PHE A 151 7.43 15.43 8.87
C PHE A 151 8.15 14.40 9.75
N ASN A 152 9.00 13.55 9.15
CA ASN A 152 9.81 12.58 9.90
C ASN A 152 10.73 13.28 10.89
N TYR A 153 11.42 14.33 10.46
CA TYR A 153 12.27 15.15 11.34
C TYR A 153 11.48 15.72 12.53
N LEU A 154 10.26 16.22 12.32
CA LEU A 154 9.40 16.69 13.41
C LEU A 154 9.08 15.56 14.39
N VAL A 155 8.70 14.38 13.89
CA VAL A 155 8.42 13.20 14.73
C VAL A 155 9.64 12.81 15.55
N LEU A 156 10.81 12.72 14.93
CA LEU A 156 12.05 12.38 15.61
C LEU A 156 12.48 13.45 16.62
N ASN A 157 12.21 14.72 16.34
CA ASN A 157 12.54 15.81 17.26
C ASN A 157 11.65 15.75 18.51
N ILE A 158 10.38 15.37 18.34
CA ILE A 158 9.49 15.07 19.47
C ILE A 158 9.99 13.84 20.23
N ALA A 159 10.39 12.77 19.53
CA ALA A 159 10.95 11.56 20.13
C ALA A 159 12.18 11.85 21.01
N LYS A 160 13.11 12.67 20.48
CA LYS A 160 14.28 13.17 21.20
C LYS A 160 13.88 13.96 22.44
N LEU A 161 12.90 14.86 22.33
CA LEU A 161 12.44 15.71 23.44
C LEU A 161 11.86 14.90 24.61
N ILE A 162 11.18 13.79 24.32
CA ILE A 162 10.63 12.89 25.34
C ILE A 162 11.62 11.78 25.79
N GLY A 163 12.85 11.79 25.28
CA GLY A 163 13.93 10.91 25.74
C GLY A 163 14.00 9.53 25.07
N ILE A 164 13.41 9.35 23.88
CA ILE A 164 13.58 8.11 23.11
C ILE A 164 15.03 8.05 22.58
N PRO A 165 15.77 6.94 22.79
CA PRO A 165 17.13 6.80 22.27
C PRO A 165 17.13 6.68 20.74
N LYS A 166 18.26 7.01 20.10
CA LYS A 166 18.41 6.95 18.63
C LYS A 166 18.00 5.58 18.07
N SER A 167 18.36 4.48 18.73
CA SER A 167 17.96 3.11 18.33
C SER A 167 16.44 2.89 18.25
N GLY A 168 15.63 3.70 18.91
CA GLY A 168 14.16 3.64 18.85
C GLY A 168 13.52 4.54 17.78
N TYR A 169 14.29 5.31 17.02
CA TYR A 169 13.75 6.33 16.09
C TYR A 169 12.96 5.75 14.92
N MET A 170 13.47 4.71 14.27
CA MET A 170 12.77 4.07 13.14
C MET A 170 11.43 3.47 13.60
N LEU A 171 11.45 2.74 14.71
CA LEU A 171 10.24 2.18 15.32
C LEU A 171 9.24 3.26 15.74
N THR A 172 9.73 4.42 16.17
CA THR A 172 8.87 5.57 16.51
C THR A 172 8.14 6.10 15.27
N ILE A 173 8.84 6.23 14.14
CA ILE A 173 8.23 6.62 12.86
C ILE A 173 7.16 5.61 12.47
N GLN A 174 7.47 4.32 12.53
CA GLN A 174 6.51 3.25 12.22
C GLN A 174 5.26 3.30 13.10
N CYS A 175 5.43 3.54 14.41
CA CYS A 175 4.32 3.70 15.34
C CYS A 175 3.42 4.90 14.99
N VAL A 176 4.00 6.02 14.54
CA VAL A 176 3.24 7.22 14.15
C VAL A 176 2.46 7.00 12.85
N TYR A 177 3.06 6.33 11.86
CA TYR A 177 2.38 6.00 10.60
C TYR A 177 1.24 5.01 10.82
N LEU A 178 1.45 4.00 11.66
CA LEU A 178 0.42 3.06 12.06
C LEU A 178 -0.74 3.76 12.79
N ALA A 179 -0.43 4.67 13.74
CA ALA A 179 -1.45 5.49 14.39
C ALA A 179 -2.23 6.38 13.40
N GLY A 180 -1.56 6.88 12.35
CA GLY A 180 -2.20 7.60 11.24
C GLY A 180 -3.23 6.72 10.51
N THR A 181 -2.91 5.46 10.29
CA THR A 181 -3.82 4.47 9.69
C THR A 181 -5.05 4.23 10.59
N ASP A 182 -4.84 4.05 11.90
CA ASP A 182 -5.92 3.88 12.88
C ASP A 182 -6.84 5.11 12.95
N LEU A 183 -6.26 6.31 12.86
CA LEU A 183 -7.02 7.55 12.74
C LEU A 183 -7.87 7.58 11.46
N ALA A 184 -7.33 7.11 10.33
CA ALA A 184 -8.08 6.99 9.09
C ALA A 184 -9.27 6.02 9.23
N VAL A 185 -9.08 4.87 9.88
CA VAL A 185 -10.15 3.92 10.20
C VAL A 185 -11.21 4.59 11.09
N PHE A 186 -10.79 5.31 12.13
CA PHE A 186 -11.71 6.04 13.00
C PHE A 186 -12.52 7.10 12.23
N PHE A 187 -11.88 7.90 11.39
CA PHE A 187 -12.57 8.91 10.58
C PHE A 187 -13.55 8.27 9.60
N SER A 188 -13.18 7.18 8.92
CA SER A 188 -14.05 6.41 8.04
C SER A 188 -15.27 5.85 8.77
N TYR A 189 -15.07 5.25 9.96
CA TYR A 189 -16.16 4.79 10.81
C TYR A 189 -17.13 5.93 11.15
N ARG A 190 -16.61 7.12 11.50
CA ARG A 190 -17.41 8.31 11.80
C ARG A 190 -18.18 8.82 10.57
N ILE A 191 -17.58 8.77 9.38
CA ILE A 191 -18.25 9.10 8.11
C ILE A 191 -19.46 8.18 7.89
N LEU A 192 -19.31 6.86 8.05
CA LEU A 192 -20.44 5.92 7.89
C LEU A 192 -21.51 6.11 8.94
N ARG A 193 -21.13 6.30 10.21
CA ARG A 193 -22.10 6.63 11.28
C ARG A 193 -22.88 7.89 10.96
N MET A 194 -22.25 8.85 10.30
CA MET A 194 -22.86 10.13 9.96
C MET A 194 -23.73 10.05 8.70
N LEU A 195 -23.29 9.39 7.63
CA LEU A 195 -23.93 9.45 6.32
C LEU A 195 -24.76 8.22 5.96
N ARG A 196 -24.51 7.08 6.61
CA ARG A 196 -25.19 5.80 6.40
C ARG A 196 -25.86 5.35 7.68
N SER A 197 -25.49 4.20 8.21
CA SER A 197 -26.08 3.64 9.42
C SER A 197 -25.01 3.15 10.40
N ARG A 198 -25.44 2.89 11.64
CA ARG A 198 -24.62 2.20 12.65
C ARG A 198 -24.16 0.83 12.18
N ASN A 199 -25.03 0.13 11.47
CA ASN A 199 -24.82 -1.23 11.00
C ASN A 199 -23.77 -1.24 9.88
N THR A 200 -23.86 -0.34 8.90
CA THR A 200 -22.83 -0.14 7.88
C THR A 200 -21.47 0.19 8.49
N ALA A 201 -21.43 1.07 9.51
CA ALA A 201 -20.19 1.41 10.20
C ALA A 201 -19.59 0.22 10.98
N THR A 202 -20.45 -0.66 11.52
CA THR A 202 -20.02 -1.90 12.18
C THR A 202 -19.41 -2.87 11.19
N LEU A 203 -20.02 -3.03 10.02
CA LEU A 203 -19.50 -3.89 8.97
C LEU A 203 -18.15 -3.39 8.44
N PHE A 204 -18.00 -2.06 8.27
CA PHE A 204 -16.72 -1.45 7.95
C PHE A 204 -15.65 -1.76 9.01
N ALA A 205 -15.96 -1.62 10.29
CA ALA A 205 -15.02 -1.95 11.35
C ALA A 205 -14.59 -3.43 11.29
N LEU A 206 -15.54 -4.35 11.07
CA LEU A 206 -15.23 -5.77 10.89
C LEU A 206 -14.33 -6.00 9.68
N LEU A 207 -14.59 -5.35 8.54
CA LEU A 207 -13.73 -5.43 7.35
C LEU A 207 -12.31 -4.95 7.67
N CYS A 208 -12.13 -3.85 8.38
CA CYS A 208 -10.81 -3.40 8.82
C CYS A 208 -10.12 -4.41 9.74
N ILE A 209 -10.84 -5.00 10.70
CA ILE A 209 -10.30 -5.99 11.65
C ILE A 209 -9.83 -7.25 10.93
N ILE A 210 -10.56 -7.72 9.91
CA ILE A 210 -10.14 -8.93 9.19
C ILE A 210 -9.17 -8.62 8.04
N ASN A 211 -8.89 -7.35 7.73
CA ASN A 211 -8.01 -7.02 6.61
C ASN A 211 -6.55 -7.42 6.94
N PRO A 212 -5.95 -8.40 6.24
CA PRO A 212 -4.59 -8.83 6.54
C PRO A 212 -3.55 -7.72 6.39
N LEU A 213 -3.73 -6.82 5.43
CA LEU A 213 -2.74 -5.78 5.12
C LEU A 213 -2.71 -4.65 6.15
N MET A 214 -3.81 -4.42 6.89
CA MET A 214 -3.82 -3.44 7.99
C MET A 214 -2.80 -3.78 9.08
N TYR A 215 -2.38 -5.04 9.16
CA TYR A 215 -1.35 -5.52 10.08
C TYR A 215 0.08 -5.37 9.55
N MET A 216 0.22 -5.09 8.25
CA MET A 216 1.51 -4.93 7.57
C MET A 216 1.85 -3.47 7.28
N TYR A 217 0.85 -2.58 7.30
CA TYR A 217 1.03 -1.15 7.00
C TYR A 217 2.02 -0.40 7.90
N GLY A 218 2.30 -0.91 9.11
CA GLY A 218 3.35 -0.36 9.98
C GLY A 218 4.76 -0.48 9.39
N PHE A 219 4.97 -1.36 8.40
CA PHE A 219 6.25 -1.54 7.73
C PHE A 219 6.38 -0.66 6.46
N ALA A 220 5.26 -0.18 5.92
CA ALA A 220 5.20 0.59 4.66
C ALA A 220 5.21 2.11 4.86
N CYS A 221 6.11 2.65 5.69
CA CYS A 221 6.03 4.04 6.18
C CYS A 221 6.42 5.11 5.16
N TYR A 222 5.53 5.40 4.22
CA TYR A 222 5.73 6.44 3.20
C TYR A 222 4.46 7.26 2.91
N THR A 223 4.51 8.10 1.87
CA THR A 223 3.44 9.02 1.48
C THR A 223 2.09 8.31 1.25
N THR A 224 2.11 7.05 0.80
CA THR A 224 0.92 6.22 0.57
C THR A 224 0.12 5.99 1.85
N ILE A 225 0.78 5.58 2.94
CA ILE A 225 0.17 5.35 4.24
C ILE A 225 -0.20 6.68 4.90
N LEU A 226 0.72 7.65 4.89
CA LEU A 226 0.51 8.92 5.58
C LEU A 226 -0.63 9.75 4.96
N MET A 227 -0.95 9.54 3.67
CA MET A 227 -2.10 10.18 3.02
C MET A 227 -3.46 9.75 3.59
N LEU A 228 -3.61 8.51 4.07
CA LEU A 228 -4.87 7.95 4.56
C LEU A 228 -5.59 8.82 5.61
N PRO A 229 -4.95 9.24 6.72
CA PRO A 229 -5.60 10.11 7.71
C PRO A 229 -5.98 11.47 7.14
N PHE A 230 -5.19 12.03 6.22
CA PHE A 230 -5.50 13.32 5.60
C PHE A 230 -6.69 13.23 4.64
N LEU A 231 -6.76 12.18 3.83
CA LEU A 231 -7.90 11.94 2.94
C LEU A 231 -9.21 11.77 3.76
N MET A 232 -9.20 10.89 4.76
CA MET A 232 -10.40 10.61 5.54
C MET A 232 -10.80 11.78 6.46
N SER A 233 -9.83 12.52 7.01
CA SER A 233 -10.15 13.73 7.77
C SER A 233 -10.74 14.83 6.89
N ASN A 234 -10.25 15.03 5.67
CA ASN A 234 -10.83 15.99 4.72
C ASN A 234 -12.29 15.65 4.41
N LEU A 235 -12.59 14.38 4.11
CA LEU A 235 -13.97 13.93 3.91
C LEU A 235 -14.83 14.14 5.16
N LEU A 236 -14.33 13.77 6.34
CA LEU A 236 -15.06 13.92 7.60
C LEU A 236 -15.34 15.39 7.92
N LEU A 237 -14.35 16.27 7.79
CA LEU A 237 -14.47 17.71 8.02
C LEU A 237 -15.46 18.34 7.03
N PHE A 238 -15.37 17.99 5.75
CA PHE A 238 -16.30 18.48 4.74
C PHE A 238 -17.75 18.07 5.05
N PHE A 239 -18.00 16.80 5.34
CA PHE A 239 -19.35 16.34 5.67
C PHE A 239 -19.87 16.90 7.00
N THR A 240 -19.01 17.05 8.00
CA THR A 240 -19.35 17.67 9.28
C THR A 240 -19.72 19.14 9.08
N MET A 241 -18.95 19.87 8.25
CA MET A 241 -19.24 21.24 7.86
C MET A 241 -20.60 21.38 7.16
N LEU A 242 -20.91 20.46 6.22
CA LEU A 242 -22.20 20.45 5.52
C LEU A 242 -23.39 20.26 6.47
N LYS A 243 -23.24 19.40 7.50
CA LYS A 243 -24.30 19.09 8.47
C LYS A 243 -24.40 20.07 9.64
N GLU A 244 -23.34 20.81 9.93
CA GLU A 244 -23.34 21.78 11.02
C GLU A 244 -24.39 22.88 10.76
N LYS A 245 -25.02 23.39 11.81
CA LYS A 245 -26.02 24.47 11.72
C LYS A 245 -25.47 25.80 12.23
N ARG A 246 -24.49 25.77 13.14
CA ARG A 246 -23.91 26.96 13.77
C ARG A 246 -22.86 27.60 12.85
N PRO A 247 -23.03 28.87 12.42
CA PRO A 247 -22.15 29.49 11.42
C PRO A 247 -20.69 29.59 11.89
N LYS A 248 -20.46 29.94 13.17
CA LYS A 248 -19.10 29.99 13.75
C LYS A 248 -18.38 28.63 13.65
N ARG A 249 -19.09 27.53 13.93
CA ARG A 249 -18.50 26.18 13.83
C ARG A 249 -18.26 25.76 12.39
N LYS A 250 -19.14 26.14 11.44
CA LYS A 250 -18.88 25.91 10.01
C LYS A 250 -17.58 26.58 9.55
N ILE A 251 -17.35 27.83 9.97
CA ILE A 251 -16.11 28.56 9.65
C ILE A 251 -14.89 27.83 10.22
N ILE A 252 -14.97 27.34 11.47
CA ILE A 252 -13.89 26.53 12.07
C ILE A 252 -13.64 25.26 11.26
N TYR A 253 -14.68 24.51 10.89
CA TYR A 253 -14.51 23.31 10.07
C TYR A 253 -13.95 23.62 8.68
N ALA A 254 -14.36 24.72 8.06
CA ALA A 254 -13.81 25.16 6.78
C ALA A 254 -12.32 25.54 6.90
N PHE A 255 -11.94 26.26 7.95
CA PHE A 255 -10.55 26.58 8.26
C PHE A 255 -9.71 25.31 8.44
N LEU A 256 -10.18 24.37 9.28
CA LEU A 256 -9.51 23.09 9.53
C LEU A 256 -9.45 22.23 8.26
N LEU A 257 -10.48 22.28 7.41
CA LEU A 257 -10.48 21.61 6.11
C LEU A 257 -9.35 22.15 5.23
N GLY A 258 -9.17 23.47 5.16
CA GLY A 258 -8.05 24.08 4.43
C GLY A 258 -6.67 23.67 4.97
N VAL A 259 -6.50 23.63 6.29
CA VAL A 259 -5.25 23.17 6.94
C VAL A 259 -4.98 21.70 6.61
N ALA A 260 -5.95 20.82 6.86
CA ALA A 260 -5.81 19.38 6.61
C ALA A 260 -5.58 19.07 5.12
N PHE A 261 -6.20 19.85 4.22
CA PHE A 261 -5.99 19.73 2.79
C PHE A 261 -4.55 20.06 2.40
N ILE A 262 -4.02 21.21 2.84
CA ILE A 262 -2.66 21.62 2.50
C ILE A 262 -1.61 20.64 3.05
N LEU A 263 -1.73 20.23 4.32
CA LEU A 263 -0.85 19.22 4.90
C LEU A 263 -0.87 17.93 4.07
N GLY A 264 -2.06 17.43 3.76
CA GLY A 264 -2.20 16.21 2.98
C GLY A 264 -1.67 16.33 1.55
N THR A 265 -1.88 17.47 0.87
CA THR A 265 -1.34 17.68 -0.49
C THR A 265 0.18 17.85 -0.52
N LYS A 266 0.77 18.40 0.55
CA LYS A 266 2.22 18.48 0.71
C LYS A 266 2.84 17.10 0.94
N ILE A 267 2.15 16.21 1.64
CA ILE A 267 2.57 14.80 1.76
C ILE A 267 2.37 14.03 0.45
N ARG A 268 1.20 14.18 -0.20
CA ARG A 268 0.89 13.49 -1.46
C ARG A 268 -0.10 14.30 -2.30
N ALA A 269 0.35 14.73 -3.48
CA ALA A 269 -0.44 15.59 -4.38
C ALA A 269 -1.78 14.95 -4.82
N ASN A 270 -1.91 13.62 -4.78
CA ASN A 270 -3.13 12.90 -5.13
C ASN A 270 -4.37 13.35 -4.33
N LEU A 271 -4.18 13.97 -3.16
CA LEU A 271 -5.28 14.55 -2.39
C LEU A 271 -6.01 15.69 -3.14
N LEU A 272 -5.40 16.30 -4.16
CA LEU A 272 -6.05 17.27 -5.05
C LEU A 272 -7.34 16.72 -5.69
N ILE A 273 -7.41 15.40 -5.90
CA ILE A 273 -8.61 14.72 -6.39
C ILE A 273 -9.81 15.04 -5.47
N THR A 274 -9.61 15.05 -4.15
CA THR A 274 -10.65 15.33 -3.18
C THR A 274 -11.21 16.75 -3.32
N LEU A 275 -10.38 17.75 -3.61
CA LEU A 275 -10.85 19.11 -3.87
C LEU A 275 -11.73 19.18 -5.13
N ILE A 276 -11.31 18.49 -6.21
CA ILE A 276 -12.09 18.39 -7.45
C ILE A 276 -13.45 17.74 -7.15
N THR A 277 -13.49 16.71 -6.30
CA THR A 277 -14.75 16.05 -5.92
C THR A 277 -15.68 16.97 -5.12
N PHE A 278 -15.15 17.77 -4.20
CA PHE A 278 -15.92 18.73 -3.43
C PHE A 278 -16.48 19.83 -4.33
N ALA A 279 -15.67 20.34 -5.26
CA ALA A 279 -16.11 21.30 -6.25
C ALA A 279 -17.22 20.73 -7.14
N GLY A 280 -17.03 19.52 -7.68
CA GLY A 280 -18.03 18.81 -8.48
C GLY A 280 -19.34 18.58 -7.72
N TYR A 281 -19.26 18.15 -6.47
CA TYR A 281 -20.41 18.01 -5.59
C TYR A 281 -21.13 19.35 -5.38
N LEU A 282 -20.40 20.42 -5.02
CA LEU A 282 -21.01 21.73 -4.80
C LEU A 282 -21.65 22.30 -6.07
N ILE A 283 -21.05 22.13 -7.25
CA ILE A 283 -21.62 22.56 -8.54
C ILE A 283 -22.98 21.88 -8.80
N ILE A 284 -23.07 20.58 -8.52
CA ILE A 284 -24.33 19.82 -8.64
C ILE A 284 -25.38 20.37 -7.63
N HIS A 285 -24.98 20.80 -6.44
CA HIS A 285 -25.91 21.07 -5.33
C HIS A 285 -26.24 22.55 -5.08
N VAL A 286 -25.44 23.52 -5.53
CA VAL A 286 -25.58 24.96 -5.17
C VAL A 286 -26.61 25.73 -6.04
N ARG A 287 -27.24 25.08 -7.03
CA ARG A 287 -28.01 25.78 -8.08
C ARG A 287 -29.55 25.83 -7.92
N ASN A 288 -30.10 25.84 -6.69
CA ASN A 288 -31.55 26.06 -6.47
C ASN A 288 -31.82 27.56 -6.14
N ALA A 289 -32.69 28.19 -6.94
CA ALA A 289 -32.79 29.65 -7.11
C ALA A 289 -33.38 30.44 -5.93
N ASP A 290 -34.24 29.83 -5.10
CA ASP A 290 -35.05 30.61 -4.14
C ASP A 290 -34.30 31.06 -2.87
N THR A 291 -33.05 30.64 -2.69
CA THR A 291 -32.18 30.97 -1.53
C THR A 291 -30.76 31.41 -1.95
N PHE A 292 -30.62 31.83 -3.21
CA PHE A 292 -29.36 31.91 -3.94
C PHE A 292 -28.36 32.95 -3.43
N VAL A 293 -28.81 34.11 -2.93
CA VAL A 293 -27.91 35.21 -2.52
C VAL A 293 -27.31 34.99 -1.12
N GLU A 294 -28.11 34.55 -0.14
CA GLU A 294 -27.61 34.28 1.21
C GLU A 294 -26.74 33.02 1.27
N LYS A 295 -27.08 31.98 0.48
CA LYS A 295 -26.24 30.79 0.33
C LYS A 295 -24.90 31.11 -0.34
N LYS A 296 -24.85 32.04 -1.30
CA LYS A 296 -23.60 32.51 -1.91
C LYS A 296 -22.69 33.21 -0.91
N LYS A 297 -23.21 34.14 -0.10
CA LYS A 297 -22.40 34.83 0.93
C LYS A 297 -21.79 33.82 1.91
N GLN A 298 -22.59 32.86 2.38
CA GLN A 298 -22.09 31.80 3.25
C GLN A 298 -21.03 30.93 2.58
N VAL A 299 -21.24 30.48 1.33
CA VAL A 299 -20.24 29.71 0.59
C VAL A 299 -18.95 30.50 0.42
N VAL A 300 -19.02 31.79 0.09
CA VAL A 300 -17.83 32.66 -0.01
C VAL A 300 -17.10 32.75 1.32
N PHE A 301 -17.80 32.95 2.44
CA PHE A 301 -17.15 32.96 3.77
C PHE A 301 -16.49 31.63 4.14
N LEU A 302 -17.09 30.50 3.76
CA LEU A 302 -16.49 29.18 4.00
C LEU A 302 -15.27 28.94 3.11
N LEU A 303 -15.33 29.34 1.83
CA LEU A 303 -14.18 29.29 0.93
C LEU A 303 -13.06 30.19 1.42
N LEU A 304 -13.36 31.42 1.84
CA LEU A 304 -12.37 32.32 2.44
C LEU A 304 -11.76 31.72 3.72
N ALA A 305 -12.56 31.12 4.59
CA ALA A 305 -12.04 30.47 5.79
C ALA A 305 -11.10 29.30 5.46
N ALA A 306 -11.47 28.47 4.48
CA ALA A 306 -10.61 27.39 3.99
C ALA A 306 -9.33 27.91 3.32
N LEU A 307 -9.42 28.97 2.52
CA LEU A 307 -8.26 29.62 1.91
C LEU A 307 -7.34 30.27 2.95
N ILE A 308 -7.88 30.87 4.00
CA ILE A 308 -7.08 31.43 5.11
C ILE A 308 -6.39 30.29 5.87
N GLY A 309 -7.11 29.24 6.25
CA GLY A 309 -6.51 28.09 6.94
C GLY A 309 -5.43 27.40 6.09
N GLY A 310 -5.75 27.15 4.82
CA GLY A 310 -4.81 26.59 3.86
C GLY A 310 -3.62 27.52 3.62
N GLY A 311 -3.84 28.80 3.38
CA GLY A 311 -2.78 29.79 3.13
C GLY A 311 -1.82 29.94 4.32
N LEU A 312 -2.33 30.02 5.55
CA LEU A 312 -1.49 30.04 6.75
C LEU A 312 -0.68 28.75 6.90
N CYS A 313 -1.30 27.60 6.66
CA CYS A 313 -0.61 26.31 6.71
C CYS A 313 0.47 26.20 5.62
N TYR A 314 0.15 26.61 4.39
CA TYR A 314 1.08 26.61 3.27
C TYR A 314 2.29 27.49 3.56
N SER A 315 2.06 28.71 4.04
CA SER A 315 3.13 29.61 4.46
C SER A 315 4.00 29.02 5.57
N ALA A 316 3.41 28.29 6.53
CA ALA A 316 4.17 27.60 7.57
C ALA A 316 5.01 26.44 6.99
N CYS A 317 4.46 25.63 6.08
CA CYS A 317 5.19 24.57 5.38
C CYS A 317 6.34 25.16 4.56
N MET A 318 6.08 26.19 3.74
CA MET A 318 7.11 26.86 2.95
C MET A 318 8.19 27.49 3.83
N SER A 319 7.81 28.10 4.96
CA SER A 319 8.78 28.64 5.91
C SER A 319 9.65 27.55 6.54
N ALA A 320 9.11 26.35 6.76
CA ALA A 320 9.89 25.20 7.21
C ALA A 320 10.82 24.71 6.10
N GLU A 321 10.32 24.55 4.88
CA GLU A 321 11.10 24.15 3.70
C GLU A 321 12.27 25.12 3.47
N HIS A 322 12.04 26.43 3.38
CA HIS A 322 13.11 27.45 3.23
C HIS A 322 14.10 27.50 4.39
N LYS A 323 13.69 27.06 5.58
CA LYS A 323 14.60 26.99 6.73
C LYS A 323 15.65 25.91 6.51
N TYR A 324 15.25 24.74 6.02
CA TYR A 324 16.11 23.56 5.93
C TYR A 324 16.70 23.33 4.52
N VAL A 325 16.07 23.85 3.47
CA VAL A 325 16.57 23.75 2.10
C VAL A 325 17.38 25.00 1.74
N LYS A 326 18.68 24.85 1.50
CA LYS A 326 19.59 25.97 1.16
C LYS A 326 20.07 26.00 -0.28
N GLY A 327 20.19 24.84 -0.93
CA GLY A 327 20.59 24.77 -2.33
C GLY A 327 19.42 25.04 -3.27
N ASP A 328 19.73 25.62 -4.43
CA ASP A 328 18.78 25.75 -5.52
C ASP A 328 18.72 24.42 -6.28
N TYR A 329 17.52 23.89 -6.43
CA TYR A 329 17.24 22.65 -7.14
C TYR A 329 16.32 22.85 -8.34
N THR A 330 15.99 24.11 -8.68
CA THR A 330 14.95 24.46 -9.67
C THR A 330 15.19 23.76 -11.01
N ASP A 331 16.41 23.79 -11.52
CA ASP A 331 16.75 23.16 -12.80
C ASP A 331 17.10 21.67 -12.66
N THR A 332 17.34 21.19 -11.44
CA THR A 332 17.62 19.76 -11.18
C THR A 332 16.33 18.93 -11.07
N GLN A 333 15.27 19.52 -10.55
CA GLN A 333 14.02 18.82 -10.28
C GLN A 333 13.39 18.21 -11.53
N LEU A 334 12.72 17.07 -11.32
CA LEU A 334 11.96 16.41 -12.36
C LEU A 334 10.50 16.93 -12.35
N PRO A 335 10.02 17.50 -13.47
CA PRO A 335 8.68 18.08 -13.52
C PRO A 335 7.60 16.99 -13.45
N PRO A 336 6.36 17.28 -13.01
CA PRO A 336 5.31 16.26 -12.94
C PRO A 336 5.01 15.55 -14.27
N SER A 337 5.23 16.20 -15.41
CA SER A 337 5.09 15.63 -16.76
C SER A 337 5.97 14.41 -17.02
N TYR A 338 7.11 14.32 -16.33
CA TYR A 338 8.00 13.18 -16.33
C TYR A 338 7.30 11.87 -15.94
N TYR A 339 6.48 11.88 -14.88
CA TYR A 339 5.76 10.69 -14.43
C TYR A 339 4.66 10.28 -15.41
N PHE A 340 4.05 11.24 -16.11
CA PHE A 340 3.10 10.94 -17.18
C PHE A 340 3.80 10.29 -18.38
N LEU A 341 5.03 10.70 -18.72
CA LEU A 341 5.82 10.09 -19.79
C LEU A 341 6.04 8.60 -19.53
N PHE A 342 6.56 8.22 -18.37
CA PHE A 342 6.75 6.82 -17.96
C PHE A 342 5.48 6.00 -18.06
N SER A 343 4.38 6.60 -17.61
CA SER A 343 3.07 5.97 -17.54
C SER A 343 2.55 5.47 -18.88
N SER A 344 3.13 5.96 -19.99
CA SER A 344 2.72 5.71 -21.38
C SER A 344 3.63 4.70 -22.11
N LYS A 345 4.70 4.21 -21.49
CA LYS A 345 5.64 3.24 -22.10
C LYS A 345 5.12 1.82 -22.00
N LEU A 346 5.02 1.13 -23.15
CA LEU A 346 4.54 -0.25 -23.22
C LEU A 346 5.56 -1.25 -22.66
N ASP A 347 6.85 -1.05 -22.93
CA ASP A 347 7.90 -2.01 -22.54
C ASP A 347 8.08 -2.12 -21.02
N SER A 348 7.95 -0.99 -20.30
CA SER A 348 7.94 -0.98 -18.83
C SER A 348 6.54 -1.12 -18.23
N LEU A 349 5.52 -1.35 -19.07
CA LEU A 349 4.13 -1.50 -18.68
C LEU A 349 3.63 -0.34 -17.78
N GLY A 350 4.12 0.87 -18.04
CA GLY A 350 3.76 2.09 -17.32
C GLY A 350 4.48 2.29 -15.97
N SER A 351 5.49 1.47 -15.66
CA SER A 351 6.36 1.62 -14.47
C SER A 351 7.63 2.44 -14.83
N TYR A 352 8.44 2.76 -13.81
CA TYR A 352 9.74 3.42 -13.97
C TYR A 352 10.58 2.84 -15.12
N ASN A 353 11.26 3.73 -15.83
CA ASN A 353 12.15 3.37 -16.93
C ASN A 353 13.42 4.25 -16.93
N GLU A 354 14.58 3.61 -16.88
CA GLU A 354 15.88 4.27 -16.84
C GLU A 354 16.16 5.14 -18.08
N GLU A 355 15.77 4.69 -19.28
CA GLU A 355 16.04 5.44 -20.52
C GLU A 355 15.31 6.78 -20.54
N ASP A 356 14.06 6.80 -20.09
CA ASP A 356 13.26 8.01 -19.96
C ASP A 356 13.82 8.94 -18.85
N HIS A 357 14.43 8.38 -17.79
CA HIS A 357 15.14 9.14 -16.77
C HIS A 357 16.36 9.85 -17.37
N VAL A 358 17.25 9.10 -18.03
CA VAL A 358 18.44 9.65 -18.70
C VAL A 358 18.06 10.66 -19.78
N PHE A 359 17.02 10.39 -20.55
CA PHE A 359 16.52 11.33 -21.58
C PHE A 359 16.12 12.67 -20.98
N ILE A 360 15.34 12.68 -19.90
CA ILE A 360 14.88 13.93 -19.28
C ILE A 360 16.00 14.64 -18.53
N GLN A 361 16.91 13.90 -17.89
CA GLN A 361 18.09 14.51 -17.27
C GLN A 361 19.03 15.20 -18.27
N GLY A 362 18.98 14.83 -19.56
CA GLY A 362 19.77 15.46 -20.61
C GLY A 362 19.40 16.92 -20.94
N PHE A 363 18.29 17.44 -20.39
CA PHE A 363 17.88 18.85 -20.56
C PHE A 363 18.33 19.70 -19.36
N GLU A 364 18.72 20.95 -19.62
CA GLU A 364 19.34 21.81 -18.61
C GLU A 364 18.31 22.43 -17.65
N THR A 365 17.20 22.95 -18.18
CA THR A 365 16.23 23.73 -17.38
C THR A 365 14.95 22.95 -17.06
N GLU A 366 14.24 23.33 -15.98
CA GLU A 366 12.94 22.73 -15.63
C GLU A 366 11.93 22.83 -16.79
N ASP A 367 11.88 23.99 -17.45
CA ASP A 367 10.97 24.26 -18.55
C ASP A 367 11.28 23.39 -19.78
N GLU A 368 12.56 23.21 -20.11
CA GLU A 368 12.99 22.31 -21.19
C GLU A 368 12.65 20.86 -20.88
N LYS A 369 12.93 20.38 -19.66
CA LYS A 369 12.53 19.06 -19.18
C LYS A 369 11.03 18.84 -19.33
N ASN A 370 10.23 19.81 -18.88
CA ASN A 370 8.77 19.72 -18.90
C ASN A 370 8.23 19.69 -20.34
N ASN A 371 8.77 20.55 -21.22
CA ASN A 371 8.40 20.57 -22.63
C ASN A 371 8.79 19.26 -23.32
N ALA A 372 10.01 18.76 -23.11
CA ALA A 372 10.47 17.50 -23.68
C ALA A 372 9.60 16.32 -23.24
N ALA A 373 9.25 16.25 -21.94
CA ALA A 373 8.38 15.21 -21.41
C ALA A 373 6.99 15.21 -22.06
N TRP A 374 6.34 16.38 -22.21
CA TRP A 374 5.04 16.47 -22.87
C TRP A 374 5.10 16.10 -24.36
N HIS A 375 6.13 16.56 -25.08
CA HIS A 375 6.30 16.20 -26.49
C HIS A 375 6.49 14.69 -26.66
N ALA A 376 7.37 14.09 -25.85
CA ALA A 376 7.62 12.64 -25.87
C ALA A 376 6.36 11.85 -25.49
N LEU A 377 5.60 12.30 -24.49
CA LEU A 377 4.36 11.66 -24.08
C LEU A 377 3.33 11.64 -25.20
N PHE A 378 3.05 12.78 -25.82
CA PHE A 378 2.04 12.84 -26.88
C PHE A 378 2.46 12.06 -28.13
N ALA A 379 3.75 12.07 -28.47
CA ALA A 379 4.29 11.22 -29.53
C ALA A 379 4.07 9.73 -29.22
N ARG A 380 4.38 9.31 -27.98
CA ARG A 380 4.22 7.92 -27.54
C ARG A 380 2.76 7.48 -27.49
N LEU A 381 1.85 8.33 -27.01
CA LEU A 381 0.42 8.05 -27.04
C LEU A 381 -0.09 7.88 -28.47
N ALA A 382 0.42 8.65 -29.44
CA ALA A 382 0.06 8.50 -30.84
C ALA A 382 0.64 7.20 -31.44
N GLU A 383 1.89 6.88 -31.13
CA GLU A 383 2.59 5.66 -31.57
C GLU A 383 1.91 4.38 -31.06
N ASN A 384 1.56 4.34 -29.77
CA ASN A 384 0.84 3.23 -29.14
C ASN A 384 -0.52 2.96 -29.81
N GLY A 385 -1.15 4.00 -30.40
CA GLY A 385 -2.49 3.94 -30.95
C GLY A 385 -3.56 3.61 -29.90
N LEU A 386 -4.81 3.42 -30.35
CA LEU A 386 -5.92 3.10 -29.45
C LEU A 386 -5.73 1.77 -28.72
N SER A 387 -5.25 0.74 -29.44
CA SER A 387 -5.08 -0.60 -28.88
C SER A 387 -3.96 -0.67 -27.84
N GLY A 388 -2.81 -0.05 -28.10
CA GLY A 388 -1.69 -0.03 -27.15
C GLY A 388 -2.05 0.75 -25.89
N ASN A 389 -2.67 1.93 -26.03
CA ASN A 389 -3.10 2.70 -24.88
C ASN A 389 -4.21 2.01 -24.09
N ALA A 390 -5.14 1.30 -24.75
CA ALA A 390 -6.18 0.52 -24.06
C ALA A 390 -5.59 -0.68 -23.31
N PHE A 391 -4.64 -1.40 -23.92
CA PHE A 391 -3.90 -2.47 -23.26
C PHE A 391 -3.15 -1.95 -22.03
N LEU A 392 -2.44 -0.83 -22.16
CA LEU A 392 -1.70 -0.23 -21.07
C LEU A 392 -2.64 0.23 -19.94
N ALA A 393 -3.78 0.83 -20.27
CA ALA A 393 -4.78 1.21 -19.28
C ALA A 393 -5.34 -0.01 -18.52
N ASP A 394 -5.66 -1.10 -19.22
CA ASP A 394 -6.13 -2.36 -18.60
C ASP A 394 -5.05 -2.99 -17.71
N TYR A 395 -3.81 -3.05 -18.18
CA TYR A 395 -2.69 -3.57 -17.40
C TYR A 395 -2.48 -2.76 -16.12
N LYS A 396 -2.43 -1.42 -16.22
CA LYS A 396 -2.22 -0.54 -15.06
C LYS A 396 -3.37 -0.61 -14.07
N LEU A 397 -4.60 -0.75 -14.56
CA LEU A 397 -5.77 -1.00 -13.73
C LEU A 397 -5.63 -2.32 -12.97
N SER A 398 -5.22 -3.39 -13.66
CA SER A 398 -4.94 -4.69 -13.05
C SER A 398 -3.86 -4.59 -11.98
N PHE A 399 -2.70 -4.05 -12.37
CA PHE A 399 -1.51 -3.90 -11.55
C PHE A 399 -1.75 -3.10 -10.27
N THR A 400 -2.49 -1.99 -10.36
CA THR A 400 -2.70 -1.09 -9.22
C THR A 400 -3.91 -1.47 -8.37
N TRP A 401 -5.00 -1.98 -8.98
CA TRP A 401 -6.29 -2.13 -8.27
C TRP A 401 -6.76 -3.58 -8.12
N SER A 402 -6.16 -4.53 -8.82
CA SER A 402 -6.64 -5.93 -8.83
C SER A 402 -5.76 -6.86 -8.01
N ASP A 403 -4.53 -6.47 -7.72
CA ASP A 403 -3.67 -7.18 -6.78
C ASP A 403 -4.17 -7.04 -5.34
N GLY A 404 -4.06 -8.13 -4.56
CA GLY A 404 -4.49 -8.17 -3.16
C GLY A 404 -3.35 -8.03 -2.15
N ILE A 405 -2.09 -7.89 -2.59
CA ILE A 405 -0.90 -7.94 -1.73
C ILE A 405 -0.42 -6.54 -1.34
N ASP A 406 -0.58 -5.54 -2.22
CA ASP A 406 -0.06 -4.18 -2.04
C ASP A 406 1.46 -4.17 -1.72
N ASP A 407 2.22 -5.11 -2.29
CA ASP A 407 3.68 -5.25 -2.11
C ASP A 407 4.16 -5.48 -0.67
N TYR A 408 3.29 -5.96 0.23
CA TYR A 408 3.65 -6.12 1.64
C TYR A 408 4.90 -6.97 1.92
N PRO A 409 5.24 -8.04 1.15
CA PRO A 409 6.41 -8.84 1.43
C PRO A 409 7.70 -8.02 1.35
N GLU A 410 7.78 -7.06 0.42
CA GLU A 410 8.94 -6.17 0.30
C GLU A 410 9.14 -5.35 1.58
N PHE A 411 8.07 -4.86 2.21
CA PHE A 411 8.20 -4.07 3.44
C PHE A 411 8.59 -4.90 4.67
N LEU A 412 8.33 -6.22 4.65
CA LEU A 412 8.68 -7.13 5.74
C LEU A 412 9.93 -7.98 5.43
N HIS A 413 10.53 -7.76 4.26
CA HIS A 413 11.63 -8.59 3.75
C HIS A 413 12.89 -8.46 4.61
N THR A 414 13.25 -7.23 4.98
CA THR A 414 14.35 -6.91 5.90
C THR A 414 13.78 -6.74 7.31
N THR A 415 13.98 -7.73 8.16
CA THR A 415 13.54 -7.73 9.56
C THR A 415 14.70 -8.04 10.49
N ASP A 416 14.59 -7.58 11.74
CA ASP A 416 15.52 -7.97 12.80
C ASP A 416 15.36 -9.44 13.19
N VAL A 417 14.15 -10.01 13.01
CA VAL A 417 13.81 -11.33 13.54
C VAL A 417 13.28 -12.24 12.44
N TYR A 418 14.13 -13.18 12.02
CA TYR A 418 13.74 -14.26 11.13
C TYR A 418 13.31 -15.50 11.92
N GLY A 419 12.25 -16.15 11.47
CA GLY A 419 11.75 -17.37 12.09
C GLY A 419 10.50 -17.90 11.39
N THR A 420 9.87 -18.91 11.98
CA THR A 420 8.73 -19.58 11.33
C THR A 420 7.58 -18.63 10.99
N LEU A 421 7.24 -17.68 11.88
CA LEU A 421 6.19 -16.71 11.60
C LEU A 421 6.56 -15.79 10.43
N HIS A 422 7.81 -15.31 10.37
CA HIS A 422 8.30 -14.54 9.22
C HIS A 422 8.23 -15.36 7.92
N ASP A 423 8.67 -16.62 7.96
CA ASP A 423 8.65 -17.49 6.78
C ASP A 423 7.23 -17.65 6.19
N PHE A 424 6.19 -17.69 7.05
CA PHE A 424 4.78 -17.78 6.66
C PHE A 424 4.13 -16.44 6.28
N LEU A 425 4.72 -15.32 6.68
CA LEU A 425 4.21 -13.98 6.34
C LEU A 425 4.91 -13.42 5.11
N ALA A 426 6.24 -13.38 5.07
CA ALA A 426 7.01 -12.75 3.99
C ALA A 426 8.10 -13.64 3.37
N GLY A 427 8.49 -14.74 4.02
CA GLY A 427 9.51 -15.65 3.49
C GLY A 427 8.97 -16.69 2.49
N SER A 428 9.70 -17.80 2.33
CA SER A 428 9.43 -18.83 1.32
C SER A 428 8.08 -19.55 1.48
N ARG A 429 7.38 -19.42 2.61
CA ARG A 429 6.09 -20.06 2.91
C ARG A 429 4.92 -19.07 2.99
N LYS A 430 5.09 -17.87 2.45
CA LYS A 430 4.07 -16.79 2.43
C LYS A 430 2.79 -17.11 1.66
N ASP A 431 2.77 -18.13 0.80
CA ASP A 431 1.67 -18.45 -0.10
C ASP A 431 0.28 -18.48 0.54
N LEU A 432 0.15 -19.00 1.76
CA LEU A 432 -1.15 -19.07 2.44
C LEU A 432 -1.61 -17.70 2.95
N PHE A 433 -0.68 -16.84 3.38
CA PHE A 433 -1.00 -15.47 3.74
C PHE A 433 -1.32 -14.64 2.49
N ALA A 434 -0.55 -14.81 1.41
CA ALA A 434 -0.85 -14.22 0.10
C ALA A 434 -2.23 -14.66 -0.41
N LEU A 435 -2.58 -15.95 -0.28
CA LEU A 435 -3.90 -16.46 -0.61
C LEU A 435 -5.00 -15.75 0.20
N TYR A 436 -4.76 -15.54 1.50
CA TYR A 436 -5.72 -14.81 2.35
C TYR A 436 -5.92 -13.36 1.88
N CYS A 437 -4.83 -12.67 1.54
CA CYS A 437 -4.84 -11.32 0.98
C CYS A 437 -5.67 -11.25 -0.31
N HIS A 438 -5.42 -12.14 -1.28
CA HIS A 438 -6.19 -12.21 -2.54
C HIS A 438 -7.67 -12.54 -2.31
N VAL A 439 -7.97 -13.48 -1.40
CA VAL A 439 -9.35 -13.84 -1.02
C VAL A 439 -10.11 -12.65 -0.42
N TYR A 440 -9.47 -11.93 0.50
CA TYR A 440 -10.03 -10.73 1.11
C TYR A 440 -10.26 -9.62 0.07
N HIS A 441 -9.29 -9.41 -0.82
CA HIS A 441 -9.38 -8.42 -1.89
C HIS A 441 -10.53 -8.71 -2.86
N VAL A 442 -10.65 -9.95 -3.35
CA VAL A 442 -11.73 -10.38 -4.24
C VAL A 442 -13.11 -10.18 -3.57
N MET A 443 -13.24 -10.52 -2.29
CA MET A 443 -14.48 -10.28 -1.54
C MET A 443 -14.82 -8.79 -1.47
N THR A 444 -13.87 -7.93 -1.12
CA THR A 444 -14.11 -6.49 -0.99
C THR A 444 -14.35 -5.82 -2.34
N MET A 445 -13.68 -6.25 -3.41
CA MET A 445 -13.93 -5.79 -4.77
C MET A 445 -15.32 -6.20 -5.28
N ALA A 446 -15.76 -7.44 -5.01
CA ALA A 446 -17.12 -7.86 -5.34
C ALA A 446 -18.17 -6.99 -4.62
N ALA A 447 -17.95 -6.71 -3.33
CA ALA A 447 -18.82 -5.85 -2.54
C ALA A 447 -18.82 -4.39 -3.04
N LEU A 448 -17.65 -3.86 -3.44
CA LEU A 448 -17.50 -2.54 -4.05
C LEU A 448 -18.29 -2.46 -5.36
N VAL A 449 -18.09 -3.40 -6.29
CA VAL A 449 -18.83 -3.45 -7.57
C VAL A 449 -20.33 -3.48 -7.32
N TYR A 450 -20.78 -4.26 -6.33
CA TYR A 450 -22.18 -4.28 -5.94
C TYR A 450 -22.67 -2.93 -5.40
N ALA A 451 -21.87 -2.25 -4.58
CA ALA A 451 -22.20 -0.92 -4.06
C ALA A 451 -22.30 0.15 -5.17
N VAL A 452 -21.44 0.08 -6.19
CA VAL A 452 -21.49 0.95 -7.37
C VAL A 452 -22.71 0.60 -8.24
N PHE A 453 -23.01 -0.69 -8.44
CA PHE A 453 -24.22 -1.11 -9.14
C PHE A 453 -25.50 -0.59 -8.46
N LEU A 454 -25.56 -0.62 -7.13
CA LEU A 454 -26.69 -0.05 -6.39
C LEU A 454 -26.77 1.47 -6.53
N ALA A 455 -25.66 2.16 -6.80
CA ALA A 455 -25.64 3.62 -6.97
C ALA A 455 -26.47 4.08 -8.19
N PHE A 456 -26.58 3.28 -9.27
CA PHE A 456 -27.47 3.62 -10.40
C PHE A 456 -28.94 3.82 -10.00
N ARG A 457 -29.36 3.18 -8.90
CA ARG A 457 -30.75 3.27 -8.39
C ARG A 457 -30.93 4.36 -7.34
N ARG A 458 -29.87 5.10 -7.00
CA ARG A 458 -29.86 6.09 -5.94
C ARG A 458 -29.94 7.51 -6.50
N LYS A 459 -30.29 8.43 -5.61
CA LYS A 459 -30.34 9.85 -5.94
C LYS A 459 -28.93 10.44 -5.90
N CYS A 460 -28.67 11.37 -6.82
CA CYS A 460 -27.41 12.11 -6.92
C CYS A 460 -27.23 13.16 -5.81
N ASP A 461 -28.20 13.33 -4.92
CA ASP A 461 -28.29 14.41 -3.93
C ASP A 461 -27.62 14.10 -2.57
N THR A 462 -27.04 12.90 -2.43
CA THR A 462 -26.45 12.47 -1.16
C THR A 462 -24.98 12.92 -1.03
N PRO A 463 -24.53 13.47 0.11
CA PRO A 463 -23.11 13.82 0.34
C PRO A 463 -22.15 12.64 0.15
N PHE A 464 -22.63 11.41 0.35
CA PHE A 464 -21.84 10.20 0.18
C PHE A 464 -21.40 9.96 -1.28
N TYR A 465 -22.03 10.64 -2.26
CA TYR A 465 -21.56 10.63 -3.65
C TYR A 465 -20.11 11.12 -3.79
N CYS A 466 -19.62 12.00 -2.91
CA CYS A 466 -18.20 12.39 -2.91
C CYS A 466 -17.26 11.19 -2.73
N VAL A 467 -17.65 10.15 -1.99
CA VAL A 467 -16.83 8.93 -1.81
C VAL A 467 -16.64 8.21 -3.15
N TYR A 468 -17.73 8.05 -3.93
CA TYR A 468 -17.68 7.48 -5.27
C TYR A 468 -16.83 8.32 -6.23
N LEU A 469 -16.98 9.65 -6.20
CA LEU A 469 -16.17 10.54 -7.03
C LEU A 469 -14.69 10.49 -6.68
N ASN A 470 -14.33 10.35 -5.40
CA ASN A 470 -12.92 10.27 -5.00
C ASN A 470 -12.30 8.99 -5.52
N LEU A 471 -13.00 7.86 -5.39
CA LEU A 471 -12.52 6.59 -5.93
C LEU A 471 -12.41 6.64 -7.46
N LEU A 472 -13.41 7.19 -8.16
CA LEU A 472 -13.35 7.38 -9.61
C LEU A 472 -12.14 8.23 -10.02
N GLY A 473 -11.93 9.37 -9.34
CA GLY A 473 -10.81 10.25 -9.61
C GLY A 473 -9.46 9.57 -9.37
N ALA A 474 -9.35 8.76 -8.30
CA ALA A 474 -8.15 7.97 -8.00
C ALA A 474 -7.85 6.93 -9.09
N MET A 475 -8.86 6.17 -9.51
CA MET A 475 -8.69 5.17 -10.57
C MET A 475 -8.27 5.84 -11.88
N LEU A 476 -8.95 6.92 -12.29
CA LEU A 476 -8.60 7.67 -13.51
C LEU A 476 -7.19 8.27 -13.44
N PHE A 477 -6.78 8.77 -12.28
CA PHE A 477 -5.43 9.30 -12.07
C PHE A 477 -4.37 8.20 -12.26
N HIS A 478 -4.53 7.02 -11.66
CA HIS A 478 -3.58 5.91 -11.82
C HIS A 478 -3.52 5.36 -13.26
N LEU A 479 -4.56 5.55 -14.09
CA LEU A 479 -4.47 5.24 -15.51
C LEU A 479 -3.53 6.18 -16.28
N MET A 480 -3.35 7.42 -15.81
CA MET A 480 -2.50 8.44 -16.44
C MET A 480 -1.15 8.63 -15.76
N TRP A 481 -0.99 8.13 -14.53
CA TRP A 481 0.22 8.24 -13.73
C TRP A 481 1.05 6.95 -13.80
N GLU A 482 2.31 6.99 -13.36
CA GLU A 482 3.13 5.80 -13.16
C GLU A 482 2.36 4.71 -12.38
N ALA A 483 2.54 3.45 -12.79
CA ALA A 483 1.93 2.30 -12.14
C ALA A 483 2.78 1.81 -10.96
N GLY A 484 2.14 1.45 -9.85
CA GLY A 484 2.82 0.96 -8.66
C GLY A 484 1.93 0.04 -7.83
N TRP A 485 2.48 -1.08 -7.35
CA TRP A 485 1.78 -2.08 -6.54
C TRP A 485 1.12 -1.47 -5.28
N ALA A 486 1.82 -0.57 -4.61
CA ALA A 486 1.37 0.04 -3.36
C ALA A 486 0.52 1.33 -3.54
N TYR A 487 0.20 1.74 -4.78
CA TYR A 487 -0.42 3.06 -5.02
C TYR A 487 -1.91 3.10 -4.62
N SER A 488 -2.60 1.96 -4.66
CA SER A 488 -3.99 1.78 -4.18
C SER A 488 -4.15 2.01 -2.68
N ILE A 489 -3.11 1.75 -1.88
CA ILE A 489 -3.11 1.84 -0.40
C ILE A 489 -3.69 3.18 0.06
N SER A 490 -3.33 4.28 -0.60
CA SER A 490 -3.76 5.64 -0.29
C SER A 490 -5.29 5.82 -0.32
N PHE A 491 -6.01 4.90 -0.99
CA PHE A 491 -7.44 4.93 -1.21
C PHE A 491 -8.17 3.71 -0.64
N THR A 492 -7.48 2.80 0.08
CA THR A 492 -8.06 1.59 0.67
C THR A 492 -9.28 1.89 1.53
N MET A 493 -9.27 2.99 2.30
CA MET A 493 -10.42 3.40 3.10
C MET A 493 -11.68 3.68 2.25
N LEU A 494 -11.54 4.22 1.04
CA LEU A 494 -12.68 4.45 0.14
C LEU A 494 -13.27 3.13 -0.36
N VAL A 495 -12.41 2.17 -0.72
CA VAL A 495 -12.80 0.82 -1.12
C VAL A 495 -13.58 0.15 0.01
N LEU A 496 -13.06 0.19 1.25
CA LEU A 496 -13.71 -0.41 2.41
C LEU A 496 -15.03 0.27 2.81
N LEU A 497 -15.12 1.60 2.69
CA LEU A 497 -16.38 2.35 2.90
C LEU A 497 -17.48 1.87 1.96
N LEU A 498 -17.15 1.70 0.67
CA LEU A 498 -18.08 1.26 -0.36
C LEU A 498 -18.38 -0.23 -0.26
N ALA A 499 -17.39 -1.07 0.02
CA ALA A 499 -17.57 -2.50 0.27
C ALA A 499 -18.51 -2.74 1.47
N ALA A 500 -18.32 -2.03 2.58
CA ALA A 500 -19.22 -2.10 3.73
C ALA A 500 -20.66 -1.72 3.37
N GLU A 501 -20.84 -0.67 2.56
CA GLU A 501 -22.16 -0.29 2.06
C GLU A 501 -22.79 -1.38 1.16
N GLY A 502 -22.02 -1.96 0.25
CA GLY A 502 -22.46 -3.04 -0.63
C GLY A 502 -22.92 -4.27 0.16
N MET A 503 -22.08 -4.73 1.10
CA MET A 503 -22.37 -5.89 1.93
C MET A 503 -23.54 -5.66 2.91
N ASP A 504 -23.68 -4.46 3.47
CA ASP A 504 -24.81 -4.12 4.35
C ASP A 504 -26.14 -4.15 3.58
N CYS A 505 -26.17 -3.53 2.39
CA CYS A 505 -27.35 -3.58 1.52
C CYS A 505 -27.69 -5.02 1.08
N PHE A 506 -26.67 -5.85 0.85
CA PHE A 506 -26.85 -7.26 0.53
C PHE A 506 -27.45 -8.04 1.71
N SER A 507 -26.92 -7.83 2.92
CA SER A 507 -27.41 -8.46 4.15
C SER A 507 -28.84 -8.05 4.49
N GLY A 508 -29.22 -6.78 4.33
CA GLY A 508 -30.58 -6.30 4.57
C GLY A 508 -31.63 -7.05 3.74
N LYS A 509 -31.35 -7.24 2.43
CA LYS A 509 -32.21 -8.03 1.54
C LYS A 509 -32.30 -9.50 1.96
N MET A 510 -31.21 -10.05 2.52
CA MET A 510 -31.20 -11.42 3.06
C MET A 510 -32.03 -11.53 4.36
N ALA A 511 -32.08 -10.50 5.20
CA ALA A 511 -32.88 -10.50 6.43
C ALA A 511 -34.38 -10.33 6.14
N GLU A 512 -34.75 -9.41 5.25
CA GLU A 512 -36.15 -9.19 4.83
C GLU A 512 -36.78 -10.45 4.21
N SER A 513 -35.98 -11.23 3.49
CA SER A 513 -36.42 -12.50 2.89
C SER A 513 -36.62 -13.65 3.88
N ILE A 514 -35.88 -13.67 4.99
CA ILE A 514 -36.05 -14.68 6.05
C ILE A 514 -37.33 -14.40 6.84
N HIS A 515 -37.59 -13.13 7.21
CA HIS A 515 -38.80 -12.76 7.96
C HIS A 515 -40.09 -13.10 7.19
N GLN A 516 -40.16 -12.81 5.89
CA GLN A 516 -41.32 -13.16 5.07
C GLN A 516 -41.55 -14.67 4.91
N SER A 517 -40.48 -15.49 4.98
CA SER A 517 -40.60 -16.96 4.97
C SER A 517 -41.10 -17.56 6.29
N VAL A 518 -40.85 -16.89 7.43
CA VAL A 518 -41.32 -17.33 8.75
C VAL A 518 -42.78 -16.92 8.97
N ASP A 519 -43.15 -15.70 8.58
CA ASP A 519 -44.54 -15.22 8.69
C ASP A 519 -45.49 -15.99 7.77
N SER A 520 -45.05 -16.38 6.56
CA SER A 520 -45.84 -17.26 5.68
C SER A 520 -46.00 -18.69 6.21
N SER A 521 -45.05 -19.19 7.01
CA SER A 521 -45.16 -20.51 7.66
C SER A 521 -46.05 -20.50 8.91
N GLN A 522 -46.37 -19.32 9.47
CA GLN A 522 -47.32 -19.15 10.57
C GLN A 522 -48.73 -18.74 10.09
N ALA A 523 -48.88 -18.35 8.82
CA ALA A 523 -50.15 -17.91 8.23
C ALA A 523 -50.90 -18.99 7.43
N ASP A 524 -50.49 -20.26 7.53
CA ASP A 524 -51.23 -21.39 6.92
C ASP A 524 -52.49 -21.71 7.75
N GLY A 525 -53.49 -20.85 7.57
CA GLY A 525 -54.77 -20.93 8.24
C GLY A 525 -55.74 -19.84 7.83
N THR A 526 -55.83 -19.44 6.54
CA THR A 526 -57.06 -18.98 5.84
C THR A 526 -56.76 -18.38 4.44
N PHE A 527 -57.78 -18.35 3.58
CA PHE A 527 -57.72 -18.40 2.11
C PHE A 527 -58.05 -17.05 1.41
N ARG A 528 -57.52 -16.86 0.17
CA ARG A 528 -57.89 -15.92 -0.94
C ARG A 528 -57.52 -14.43 -0.82
N SER A 529 -57.22 -13.65 -1.88
CA SER A 529 -57.42 -13.73 -3.34
C SER A 529 -56.44 -12.82 -4.13
N ASP A 530 -56.30 -13.08 -5.44
CA ASP A 530 -55.43 -12.44 -6.44
C ASP A 530 -55.46 -10.90 -6.55
N SER A 531 -54.31 -10.27 -6.83
CA SER A 531 -54.01 -9.55 -8.10
C SER A 531 -52.81 -8.58 -8.03
N VAL A 532 -52.23 -8.37 -9.22
CA VAL A 532 -51.26 -7.34 -9.66
C VAL A 532 -49.77 -7.72 -9.61
N SER A 533 -49.31 -8.06 -10.82
CA SER A 533 -47.92 -8.13 -11.27
C SER A 533 -47.21 -6.78 -11.18
N ASP A 534 -46.11 -6.74 -10.43
CA ASP A 534 -44.98 -5.87 -10.73
C ASP A 534 -43.70 -6.63 -10.38
N GLY A 535 -42.72 -6.62 -11.28
CA GLY A 535 -41.57 -7.55 -11.35
C GLY A 535 -40.60 -7.51 -10.17
N THR A 536 -41.05 -7.98 -9.01
CA THR A 536 -40.24 -8.20 -7.81
C THR A 536 -39.91 -9.68 -7.73
N ILE A 537 -38.64 -10.02 -7.91
CA ILE A 537 -38.11 -11.35 -7.58
C ILE A 537 -38.52 -11.63 -6.13
N SER A 538 -39.27 -12.71 -5.92
CA SER A 538 -39.76 -13.14 -4.61
C SER A 538 -38.62 -13.16 -3.59
N SER A 539 -38.68 -12.28 -2.61
CA SER A 539 -37.70 -12.08 -1.54
C SER A 539 -37.21 -13.40 -0.92
N GLY A 540 -38.11 -14.32 -0.55
CA GLY A 540 -37.78 -15.60 0.10
C GLY A 540 -36.85 -16.54 -0.68
N ALA A 541 -36.75 -16.37 -2.00
CA ALA A 541 -35.83 -17.16 -2.83
C ALA A 541 -34.36 -16.71 -2.65
N SER A 542 -34.12 -15.42 -2.38
CA SER A 542 -32.77 -14.83 -2.32
C SER A 542 -31.90 -15.37 -1.17
N SER A 543 -32.45 -15.55 0.03
CA SER A 543 -31.76 -16.16 1.18
C SER A 543 -31.40 -17.64 0.95
N ARG A 544 -32.27 -18.38 0.26
CA ARG A 544 -32.01 -19.78 -0.12
C ARG A 544 -30.87 -19.87 -1.14
N TYR A 545 -30.86 -19.01 -2.17
CA TYR A 545 -29.80 -18.98 -3.17
C TYR A 545 -28.43 -18.64 -2.58
N TRP A 546 -28.35 -17.70 -1.63
CA TRP A 546 -27.08 -17.37 -0.98
C TRP A 546 -26.52 -18.54 -0.15
N ARG A 547 -27.37 -19.25 0.60
CA ARG A 547 -26.94 -20.46 1.33
C ARG A 547 -26.47 -21.55 0.37
N ILE A 548 -27.18 -21.74 -0.76
CA ILE A 548 -26.76 -22.69 -1.80
C ILE A 548 -25.41 -22.28 -2.39
N LEU A 549 -25.20 -20.99 -2.68
CA LEU A 549 -23.93 -20.49 -3.19
C LEU A 549 -22.78 -20.70 -2.20
N ALA A 550 -23.01 -20.39 -0.91
CA ALA A 550 -22.02 -20.61 0.14
C ALA A 550 -21.71 -22.11 0.33
N CYS A 551 -22.72 -22.98 0.27
CA CYS A 551 -22.52 -24.44 0.31
C CYS A 551 -21.75 -24.93 -0.91
N GLY A 552 -22.09 -24.44 -2.11
CA GLY A 552 -21.38 -24.76 -3.35
C GLY A 552 -19.92 -24.32 -3.29
N ALA A 553 -19.67 -23.10 -2.83
CA ALA A 553 -18.32 -22.58 -2.60
C ALA A 553 -17.56 -23.45 -1.59
N LEU A 554 -18.18 -23.81 -0.46
CA LEU A 554 -17.56 -24.71 0.52
C LEU A 554 -17.21 -26.08 -0.07
N VAL A 555 -18.11 -26.66 -0.89
CA VAL A 555 -17.85 -27.93 -1.58
C VAL A 555 -16.70 -27.79 -2.57
N ILE A 556 -16.63 -26.69 -3.33
CA ILE A 556 -15.51 -26.41 -4.24
C ILE A 556 -14.20 -26.30 -3.47
N THR A 557 -14.18 -25.49 -2.40
CA THR A 557 -13.00 -25.35 -1.52
C THR A 557 -12.57 -26.71 -1.00
N LEU A 558 -13.47 -27.49 -0.41
CA LEU A 558 -13.16 -28.83 0.12
C LEU A 558 -12.67 -29.77 -0.98
N GLY A 559 -13.28 -29.75 -2.17
CA GLY A 559 -12.87 -30.57 -3.31
C GLY A 559 -11.44 -30.23 -3.76
N ILE A 560 -11.14 -28.95 -3.94
CA ILE A 560 -9.79 -28.48 -4.30
C ILE A 560 -8.79 -28.83 -3.19
N SER A 561 -9.14 -28.59 -1.92
CA SER A 561 -8.29 -28.95 -0.78
C SER A 561 -8.03 -30.46 -0.68
N VAL A 562 -8.98 -31.32 -1.03
CA VAL A 562 -8.78 -32.78 -1.06
C VAL A 562 -7.84 -33.17 -2.21
N ILE A 563 -7.99 -32.55 -3.39
CA ILE A 563 -7.18 -32.89 -4.58
C ILE A 563 -5.73 -32.41 -4.40
N TYR A 564 -5.54 -31.16 -3.96
CA TYR A 564 -4.23 -30.51 -3.97
C TYR A 564 -3.63 -30.26 -2.58
N GLY A 565 -4.42 -30.32 -1.51
CA GLY A 565 -3.95 -30.04 -0.15
C GLY A 565 -2.90 -31.04 0.34
N ARG A 566 -2.91 -32.28 -0.17
CA ARG A 566 -1.85 -33.25 0.11
C ARG A 566 -0.47 -32.73 -0.33
N SER A 567 -0.40 -31.94 -1.40
CA SER A 567 0.86 -31.39 -1.92
C SER A 567 1.59 -30.52 -0.89
N LEU A 568 0.87 -29.83 0.01
CA LEU A 568 1.47 -29.05 1.10
C LEU A 568 2.32 -29.91 2.06
N PHE A 569 2.07 -31.22 2.11
CA PHE A 569 2.77 -32.18 2.97
C PHE A 569 3.69 -33.13 2.21
N THR A 570 3.58 -33.20 0.87
CA THR A 570 4.29 -34.23 0.08
C THR A 570 5.15 -33.68 -1.05
N VAL A 571 4.91 -32.45 -1.51
CA VAL A 571 5.72 -31.84 -2.58
C VAL A 571 6.78 -30.97 -1.92
N PRO A 572 8.06 -31.38 -1.95
CA PRO A 572 9.13 -30.54 -1.47
C PRO A 572 9.40 -29.42 -2.49
N PHE A 573 9.80 -28.26 -1.98
CA PHE A 573 10.28 -27.15 -2.80
C PHE A 573 11.47 -26.48 -2.13
N LYS A 574 12.24 -25.72 -2.91
CA LYS A 574 13.38 -24.97 -2.41
C LYS A 574 12.86 -23.81 -1.55
N GLN A 575 13.29 -23.79 -0.30
CA GLN A 575 13.00 -22.72 0.65
C GLN A 575 14.31 -22.03 1.01
N MET A 576 14.30 -20.70 0.95
CA MET A 576 15.34 -19.85 1.49
C MET A 576 14.89 -19.41 2.88
N GLU A 577 15.50 -19.99 3.90
CA GLU A 577 15.26 -19.67 5.29
C GLU A 577 16.30 -18.68 5.77
N TYR A 578 15.97 -17.39 5.70
CA TYR A 578 16.90 -16.33 6.05
C TYR A 578 17.21 -16.33 7.55
N ALA A 579 18.49 -16.16 7.84
CA ALA A 579 19.04 -15.81 9.14
C ALA A 579 19.30 -14.30 9.23
N VAL A 580 19.75 -13.71 8.11
CA VAL A 580 19.97 -12.26 7.96
C VAL A 580 19.66 -11.86 6.52
N MET A 581 19.03 -10.71 6.36
CA MET A 581 18.93 -10.02 5.09
C MET A 581 19.05 -8.52 5.28
N GLN A 582 20.23 -8.01 4.92
CA GLN A 582 20.50 -6.61 4.66
C GLN A 582 20.67 -6.52 3.15
N ASP A 583 19.69 -5.94 2.44
CA ASP A 583 19.74 -5.83 0.98
C ASP A 583 19.79 -4.38 0.47
N MET A 584 20.03 -3.46 1.41
CA MET A 584 20.10 -2.04 1.18
C MET A 584 21.55 -1.61 0.94
N SER A 585 21.75 -0.75 -0.05
CA SER A 585 23.05 -0.18 -0.38
C SER A 585 22.89 1.31 -0.58
N GLU A 586 23.70 2.12 0.10
CA GLU A 586 23.75 3.57 -0.06
C GLU A 586 25.17 4.02 0.33
N GLY A 587 25.81 4.86 -0.47
CA GLY A 587 27.14 5.37 -0.15
C GLY A 587 27.65 6.26 -1.28
N GLU A 588 28.19 7.42 -0.93
CA GLU A 588 28.70 8.41 -1.90
C GLU A 588 30.06 7.98 -2.50
N ASP A 589 30.81 7.11 -1.78
CA ASP A 589 32.16 6.66 -2.13
C ASP A 589 32.26 5.14 -2.18
N LEU A 590 31.43 4.46 -2.99
CA LEU A 590 31.57 3.01 -3.19
C LEU A 590 32.93 2.68 -3.84
N GLN A 591 33.72 1.82 -3.21
CA GLN A 591 35.09 1.50 -3.64
C GLN A 591 35.22 0.10 -4.24
N GLU A 592 36.02 0.01 -5.29
CA GLU A 592 36.55 -1.25 -5.80
C GLU A 592 37.38 -1.97 -4.72
N LEU A 593 37.20 -3.29 -4.58
CA LEU A 593 38.03 -4.11 -3.70
C LEU A 593 39.24 -4.63 -4.50
N LEU A 594 40.43 -4.16 -4.17
CA LEU A 594 41.67 -4.44 -4.90
C LEU A 594 42.46 -5.63 -4.32
N THR A 595 43.47 -6.07 -5.05
CA THR A 595 44.36 -7.16 -4.64
C THR A 595 44.99 -6.91 -3.26
N GLY A 596 44.84 -7.88 -2.35
CA GLY A 596 45.37 -7.84 -1.00
C GLY A 596 44.50 -7.07 0.01
N GLU A 597 43.46 -6.36 -0.45
CA GLU A 597 42.50 -5.70 0.43
C GLU A 597 41.49 -6.70 0.97
N VAL A 598 40.99 -6.39 2.17
CA VAL A 598 40.05 -7.24 2.91
C VAL A 598 38.89 -6.38 3.42
N ILE A 599 37.68 -6.89 3.23
CA ILE A 599 36.48 -6.42 3.91
C ILE A 599 35.92 -7.54 4.77
N THR A 600 35.34 -7.18 5.91
CA THR A 600 34.66 -8.12 6.78
C THR A 600 33.29 -7.59 7.18
N GLN A 601 32.34 -8.48 7.43
CA GLN A 601 31.06 -8.17 8.05
C GLN A 601 30.76 -9.21 9.12
N THR A 602 30.52 -8.79 10.36
CA THR A 602 29.98 -9.70 11.37
C THR A 602 28.46 -9.79 11.28
N PHE A 603 27.91 -10.95 11.64
CA PHE A 603 26.48 -11.15 11.79
C PHE A 603 26.20 -12.16 12.90
N THR A 604 25.04 -12.03 13.53
CA THR A 604 24.65 -12.87 14.66
C THR A 604 23.39 -13.64 14.31
N THR A 605 23.36 -14.95 14.60
CA THR A 605 22.17 -15.77 14.36
C THR A 605 22.11 -17.00 15.25
N SER A 606 20.88 -17.49 15.45
CA SER A 606 20.58 -18.81 16.03
C SER A 606 19.92 -19.76 15.03
N ARG A 607 19.68 -19.32 13.79
CA ARG A 607 19.17 -20.18 12.71
C ARG A 607 20.33 -20.89 12.03
N SER A 608 20.07 -22.09 11.52
CA SER A 608 21.02 -22.75 10.63
C SER A 608 21.20 -21.95 9.34
N PHE A 609 22.35 -22.11 8.70
CA PHE A 609 22.65 -21.50 7.42
C PHE A 609 23.71 -22.30 6.65
N ASN A 610 23.68 -22.20 5.32
CA ASN A 610 24.64 -22.84 4.42
C ASN A 610 24.94 -22.01 3.17
N HIS A 611 24.31 -20.85 3.04
CA HIS A 611 24.57 -19.87 1.98
C HIS A 611 24.82 -18.50 2.58
N ILE A 612 25.82 -17.81 2.03
CA ILE A 612 26.04 -16.39 2.21
C ILE A 612 26.11 -15.73 0.83
N GLY A 613 25.55 -14.55 0.68
CA GLY A 613 25.68 -13.73 -0.52
C GLY A 613 26.12 -12.32 -0.18
N CYS A 614 27.07 -11.76 -0.91
CA CYS A 614 27.43 -10.35 -0.84
C CYS A 614 27.12 -9.68 -2.19
N LYS A 615 26.39 -8.57 -2.18
CA LYS A 615 25.97 -7.90 -3.42
C LYS A 615 27.13 -7.11 -4.03
N VAL A 616 27.27 -7.14 -5.35
CA VAL A 616 28.38 -6.49 -6.06
C VAL A 616 27.91 -5.63 -7.24
N LEU A 617 28.63 -4.56 -7.52
CA LEU A 617 28.61 -3.88 -8.82
C LEU A 617 29.65 -4.56 -9.73
N ASN A 618 29.22 -4.99 -10.91
CA ASN A 618 30.08 -5.57 -11.94
C ASN A 618 29.73 -4.99 -13.32
N PRO A 619 30.17 -3.76 -13.64
CA PRO A 619 29.84 -3.13 -14.92
C PRO A 619 30.43 -3.86 -16.13
N LEU A 620 31.47 -4.69 -15.93
CA LEU A 620 32.11 -5.48 -16.98
C LEU A 620 31.42 -6.82 -17.25
N GLY A 621 30.52 -7.27 -16.36
CA GLY A 621 29.82 -8.55 -16.47
C GLY A 621 30.78 -9.73 -16.66
N ASP A 622 30.43 -10.62 -17.59
CA ASP A 622 31.16 -11.86 -17.88
C ASP A 622 32.59 -11.63 -18.42
N ALA A 623 32.94 -10.39 -18.81
CA ALA A 623 34.29 -10.05 -19.25
C ALA A 623 35.23 -9.67 -18.09
N ASN A 624 34.74 -9.65 -16.86
CA ASN A 624 35.52 -9.20 -15.71
C ASN A 624 36.63 -10.21 -15.34
N PRO A 625 37.92 -9.81 -15.37
CA PRO A 625 39.06 -10.70 -15.13
C PRO A 625 39.43 -10.86 -13.65
N SER A 626 38.76 -10.13 -12.75
CA SER A 626 39.13 -10.09 -11.33
C SER A 626 38.82 -11.41 -10.61
N SER A 627 39.39 -11.63 -9.43
CA SER A 627 39.08 -12.77 -8.57
C SER A 627 39.18 -12.43 -7.08
N TYR A 628 38.33 -13.10 -6.30
CA TYR A 628 38.09 -12.84 -4.89
C TYR A 628 37.99 -14.15 -4.12
N ARG A 629 38.32 -14.11 -2.83
CA ARG A 629 38.01 -15.17 -1.87
C ARG A 629 36.95 -14.68 -0.91
N ILE A 630 35.84 -15.40 -0.78
CA ILE A 630 34.82 -15.13 0.24
C ILE A 630 34.82 -16.29 1.23
N GLU A 631 34.96 -15.97 2.51
CA GLU A 631 35.05 -16.90 3.63
C GLU A 631 34.01 -16.59 4.69
N VAL A 632 33.60 -17.63 5.41
CA VAL A 632 32.76 -17.54 6.60
C VAL A 632 33.56 -18.10 7.76
N LEU A 633 33.69 -17.31 8.82
CA LEU A 633 34.45 -17.66 10.01
C LEU A 633 33.55 -17.74 11.22
N ASP A 634 33.84 -18.69 12.12
CA ASP A 634 33.26 -18.71 13.47
C ASP A 634 33.89 -17.64 14.38
N SER A 635 33.44 -17.58 15.64
CA SER A 635 33.93 -16.63 16.64
C SER A 635 35.42 -16.84 17.00
N ASP A 636 35.96 -18.03 16.78
CA ASP A 636 37.36 -18.37 17.04
C ASP A 636 38.26 -18.10 15.82
N GLY A 637 37.67 -17.68 14.69
CA GLY A 637 38.38 -17.42 13.44
C GLY A 637 38.65 -18.66 12.60
N ASN A 638 38.00 -19.80 12.87
CA ASN A 638 38.07 -20.96 12.01
C ASN A 638 37.17 -20.78 10.79
N VAL A 639 37.66 -21.19 9.63
CA VAL A 639 36.91 -21.10 8.37
C VAL A 639 35.88 -22.24 8.30
N LEU A 640 34.59 -21.88 8.30
CA LEU A 640 33.45 -22.79 8.16
C LEU A 640 33.10 -23.06 6.69
N GLY A 641 33.38 -22.08 5.82
CA GLY A 641 33.14 -22.17 4.38
C GLY A 641 34.00 -21.17 3.63
N SER A 642 34.44 -21.54 2.43
CA SER A 642 35.26 -20.67 1.56
C SER A 642 34.98 -20.96 0.09
N ARG A 643 34.97 -19.92 -0.73
CA ARG A 643 34.93 -20.04 -2.18
C ARG A 643 35.77 -18.95 -2.82
N ASP A 644 36.61 -19.36 -3.77
CA ASP A 644 37.24 -18.45 -4.72
C ASP A 644 36.26 -18.19 -5.87
N LEU A 645 36.12 -16.92 -6.25
CA LEU A 645 35.11 -16.41 -7.17
C LEU A 645 35.79 -15.52 -8.22
N GLY A 646 35.61 -15.84 -9.49
CA GLY A 646 35.95 -14.94 -10.59
C GLY A 646 34.90 -13.84 -10.76
N GLY A 647 35.33 -12.62 -11.09
CA GLY A 647 34.43 -11.50 -11.37
C GLY A 647 33.46 -11.80 -12.51
N SER A 648 33.90 -12.57 -13.50
CA SER A 648 33.08 -13.06 -14.62
C SER A 648 31.95 -14.02 -14.21
N GLU A 649 31.93 -14.53 -12.97
CA GLU A 649 30.88 -15.42 -12.48
C GLU A 649 29.67 -14.67 -11.88
N VAL A 650 29.77 -13.34 -11.67
CA VAL A 650 28.74 -12.56 -10.97
C VAL A 650 28.15 -11.49 -11.87
N LEU A 651 26.83 -11.45 -11.96
CA LEU A 651 26.12 -10.42 -12.73
C LEU A 651 26.19 -9.05 -12.04
N ASN A 652 26.04 -7.99 -12.84
CA ASN A 652 25.99 -6.63 -12.31
C ASN A 652 24.80 -6.44 -11.36
N LYS A 653 25.04 -5.85 -10.18
CA LYS A 653 24.03 -5.62 -9.13
C LYS A 653 23.41 -6.90 -8.56
N ASP A 654 24.12 -8.03 -8.66
CA ASP A 654 23.70 -9.34 -8.13
C ASP A 654 24.59 -9.77 -6.95
N TYR A 655 24.26 -10.91 -6.32
CA TYR A 655 24.95 -11.46 -5.17
C TYR A 655 26.02 -12.48 -5.57
N ALA A 656 27.22 -12.28 -5.05
CA ALA A 656 28.30 -13.25 -5.00
C ALA A 656 28.03 -14.30 -3.92
N TYR A 657 27.51 -15.46 -4.30
CA TYR A 657 27.13 -16.52 -3.35
C TYR A 657 28.28 -17.49 -2.99
N VAL A 658 28.36 -17.83 -1.72
CA VAL A 658 29.16 -18.92 -1.17
C VAL A 658 28.24 -19.96 -0.58
N LYS A 659 28.43 -21.21 -0.97
CA LYS A 659 27.73 -22.38 -0.44
C LYS A 659 28.73 -23.26 0.31
N PHE A 660 28.35 -23.76 1.47
CA PHE A 660 29.15 -24.64 2.32
C PHE A 660 28.24 -25.65 3.06
N ASP A 661 28.83 -26.48 3.90
CA ASP A 661 28.07 -27.42 4.74
C ASP A 661 27.20 -26.66 5.74
N THR A 662 26.03 -27.20 6.08
CA THR A 662 25.10 -26.52 7.00
C THR A 662 25.72 -26.33 8.38
N VAL A 663 25.82 -25.08 8.78
CA VAL A 663 26.18 -24.65 10.13
C VAL A 663 24.91 -24.60 10.97
N VAL A 664 24.94 -25.24 12.14
CA VAL A 664 23.82 -25.28 13.09
C VAL A 664 24.32 -24.67 14.42
N PRO A 665 23.98 -23.40 14.71
CA PRO A 665 24.38 -22.75 15.96
C PRO A 665 23.82 -23.48 17.19
N VAL A 666 24.58 -23.52 18.29
CA VAL A 666 24.13 -24.08 19.58
C VAL A 666 23.31 -23.06 20.39
N GLY A 667 23.28 -21.82 19.93
CA GLY A 667 22.51 -20.71 20.47
C GLY A 667 22.64 -19.50 19.54
N GLU A 668 22.57 -18.31 20.11
CA GLU A 668 22.92 -17.09 19.38
C GLU A 668 24.44 -16.96 19.30
N GLU A 669 24.99 -17.07 18.09
CA GLU A 669 26.44 -17.04 17.82
C GLU A 669 26.76 -15.97 16.76
N THR A 670 27.95 -15.38 16.86
CA THR A 670 28.46 -14.39 15.91
C THR A 670 29.44 -15.03 14.94
N TYR A 671 29.25 -14.75 13.66
CA TYR A 671 30.08 -15.21 12.56
C TYR A 671 30.63 -14.01 11.79
N THR A 672 31.70 -14.23 11.03
CA THR A 672 32.32 -13.19 10.20
C THR A 672 32.34 -13.61 8.73
N ILE A 673 31.79 -12.80 7.85
CA ILE A 673 32.04 -12.86 6.42
C ILE A 673 33.35 -12.12 6.16
N ARG A 674 34.29 -12.73 5.42
CA ARG A 674 35.53 -12.09 4.99
C ARG A 674 35.66 -12.19 3.49
N VAL A 675 35.82 -11.07 2.81
CA VAL A 675 36.12 -11.01 1.37
C VAL A 675 37.53 -10.48 1.18
N THR A 676 38.34 -11.17 0.38
CA THR A 676 39.72 -10.77 0.06
C THR A 676 39.91 -10.67 -1.45
N GLY A 677 40.48 -9.57 -1.92
CA GLY A 677 40.88 -9.43 -3.33
C GLY A 677 42.10 -10.30 -3.63
N LEU A 678 41.97 -11.25 -4.55
CA LEU A 678 43.07 -12.17 -4.93
C LEU A 678 43.85 -11.66 -6.14
N SER A 679 43.13 -11.28 -7.20
CA SER A 679 43.67 -10.66 -8.40
C SER A 679 42.63 -9.69 -8.91
N ALA A 680 42.74 -8.43 -8.52
CA ALA A 680 41.81 -7.36 -8.82
C ALA A 680 42.59 -6.06 -9.02
N GLU A 681 42.51 -5.49 -10.22
CA GLU A 681 43.21 -4.26 -10.60
C GLU A 681 42.20 -3.11 -10.80
N PRO A 682 42.60 -1.85 -10.52
CA PRO A 682 41.72 -0.70 -10.67
C PRO A 682 41.04 -0.63 -12.05
N GLY A 683 39.74 -0.32 -12.06
CA GLY A 683 38.91 -0.25 -13.27
C GLY A 683 38.43 -1.60 -13.80
N SER A 684 38.85 -2.70 -13.17
CA SER A 684 38.37 -4.07 -13.47
C SER A 684 37.90 -4.83 -12.24
N ALA A 685 38.10 -4.27 -11.05
CA ALA A 685 37.72 -4.87 -9.79
C ALA A 685 36.20 -4.77 -9.56
N LEU A 686 35.67 -5.71 -8.78
CA LEU A 686 34.32 -5.64 -8.24
C LEU A 686 34.26 -4.62 -7.11
N THR A 687 33.13 -3.91 -7.05
CA THR A 687 32.74 -3.10 -5.91
C THR A 687 31.72 -3.87 -5.10
N PHE A 688 32.07 -4.24 -3.87
CA PHE A 688 31.14 -4.85 -2.94
C PHE A 688 30.25 -3.76 -2.35
N LEU A 689 28.93 -3.91 -2.52
CA LEU A 689 27.97 -2.90 -2.10
C LEU A 689 27.82 -2.93 -0.57
N TYR A 690 27.71 -1.75 0.01
CA TYR A 690 27.42 -1.55 1.42
C TYR A 690 26.52 -0.35 1.62
N TYR A 691 25.89 -0.29 2.79
CA TYR A 691 25.18 0.87 3.29
C TYR A 691 26.09 1.65 4.24
N ASN A 692 26.28 2.93 3.95
CA ASN A 692 26.98 3.89 4.77
C ASN A 692 26.50 5.32 4.43
N SER A 693 25.39 5.73 5.04
CA SER A 693 24.96 7.14 5.01
C SER A 693 25.69 8.00 6.05
N GLY A 694 26.36 7.36 7.01
CA GLY A 694 26.88 8.01 8.20
C GLY A 694 25.80 8.39 9.23
N ASN A 695 24.52 8.14 8.99
CA ASN A 695 23.41 8.62 9.82
C ASN A 695 22.65 7.54 10.56
N TRP A 696 22.51 6.36 9.98
CA TRP A 696 21.83 5.23 10.58
C TRP A 696 22.67 3.97 10.45
N ASP A 697 22.59 3.11 11.46
CA ASP A 697 23.14 1.76 11.43
C ASP A 697 21.99 0.82 11.10
N ILE A 698 22.01 0.27 9.89
CA ILE A 698 20.86 -0.46 9.35
C ILE A 698 20.86 -1.92 9.79
N TYR A 699 22.01 -2.43 10.24
CA TYR A 699 22.16 -3.75 10.82
C TYR A 699 23.05 -3.69 12.09
N PRO A 700 22.52 -3.19 13.22
CA PRO A 700 23.30 -2.92 14.43
C PRO A 700 23.83 -4.17 15.17
N GLU A 701 23.36 -5.36 14.78
CA GLU A 701 23.85 -6.65 15.29
C GLU A 701 25.15 -7.11 14.60
N GLY A 702 25.58 -6.37 13.58
CA GLY A 702 26.78 -6.60 12.82
C GLY A 702 27.73 -5.42 12.80
N LYS A 703 28.87 -5.61 12.16
CA LYS A 703 29.84 -4.55 11.92
C LYS A 703 30.64 -4.84 10.66
N MET A 704 30.67 -3.89 9.74
CA MET A 704 31.61 -3.91 8.63
C MET A 704 32.99 -3.37 9.06
N THR A 705 34.07 -3.98 8.58
CA THR A 705 35.42 -3.40 8.63
C THR A 705 36.13 -3.55 7.28
N GLY A 706 37.08 -2.68 6.98
CA GLY A 706 37.78 -2.65 5.68
C GLY A 706 37.49 -1.36 4.93
N LEU A 707 37.75 -1.32 3.61
CA LEU A 707 37.43 -0.23 2.66
C LEU A 707 36.56 0.91 3.22
N ASN A 708 37.17 2.05 3.57
CA ASN A 708 36.50 3.27 4.10
C ASN A 708 35.29 3.03 5.04
N SER A 709 35.26 1.92 5.79
CA SER A 709 34.11 1.53 6.61
C SER A 709 34.03 2.42 7.85
N GLY A 710 32.87 3.01 8.09
CA GLY A 710 32.53 3.73 9.31
C GLY A 710 31.97 2.81 10.39
N GLU A 711 31.67 3.37 11.56
CA GLU A 711 31.03 2.61 12.66
C GLU A 711 29.62 2.11 12.32
N MET A 712 28.95 2.73 11.34
CA MET A 712 27.57 2.43 10.92
C MET A 712 27.52 1.85 9.50
N SER A 713 28.64 1.24 9.05
CA SER A 713 28.71 0.62 7.73
C SER A 713 28.30 -0.84 7.80
N ASP A 714 27.47 -1.25 6.85
CA ASP A 714 27.00 -2.63 6.72
C ASP A 714 27.12 -3.09 5.27
N LEU A 715 27.75 -4.24 5.03
CA LEU A 715 27.70 -4.86 3.72
C LEU A 715 26.25 -5.07 3.27
N THR A 716 26.03 -5.07 1.97
CA THR A 716 24.80 -5.60 1.40
C THR A 716 24.92 -7.10 1.29
N PHE A 717 24.35 -7.83 2.26
CA PHE A 717 24.54 -9.27 2.39
C PHE A 717 23.29 -10.03 2.87
N VAL A 718 23.26 -11.31 2.48
CA VAL A 718 22.25 -12.26 2.90
C VAL A 718 22.89 -13.50 3.49
N VAL A 719 22.26 -14.06 4.52
CA VAL A 719 22.62 -15.33 5.14
C VAL A 719 21.36 -16.17 5.23
N TYR A 720 21.38 -17.37 4.68
CA TYR A 720 20.21 -18.25 4.69
C TYR A 720 20.57 -19.73 4.62
N ASP A 721 19.63 -20.57 5.05
CA ASP A 721 19.64 -22.00 4.79
C ASP A 721 18.81 -22.30 3.53
N SER A 722 19.43 -22.90 2.52
CA SER A 722 18.76 -23.39 1.32
C SER A 722 18.33 -24.84 1.52
N VAL A 723 17.12 -25.03 2.04
CA VAL A 723 16.56 -26.36 2.31
C VAL A 723 15.55 -26.77 1.25
N THR A 724 15.41 -28.08 1.03
CA THR A 724 14.35 -28.65 0.19
C THR A 724 13.43 -29.46 1.07
N LYS A 725 12.27 -28.87 1.44
CA LYS A 725 11.31 -29.48 2.34
C LYS A 725 9.87 -29.19 1.91
N CYS A 726 8.92 -29.92 2.47
CA CYS A 726 7.49 -29.69 2.21
C CYS A 726 7.03 -28.40 2.90
N PHE A 727 5.88 -27.88 2.50
CA PHE A 727 5.36 -26.59 2.99
C PHE A 727 5.16 -26.56 4.51
N PHE A 728 4.62 -27.63 5.10
CA PHE A 728 4.40 -27.73 6.55
C PHE A 728 5.45 -28.55 7.32
N ASN A 729 6.52 -29.00 6.65
CA ASN A 729 7.59 -29.78 7.29
C ASN A 729 8.80 -28.93 7.69
#